data_AF-A0A1V9ZZ80-F1
#
_entry.id   AF-A0A1V9ZZ80-F1
#
_cell.length_a   1.000
_cell.length_b   1.000
_cell.length_c   1.000
_cell.angle_alpha   90.00
_cell.angle_beta   90.00
_cell.angle_gamma   90.00
#
_symmetry.space_group_name_H-M   'P 1'
#
loop_
_entity.id
_entity.type
_entity.pdbx_description
1 polymer ?
#
loop_
_entity_poly.entity_id
_entity_poly.type
_entity_poly.pdbx_seq_one_letter_code
_entity_poly.pdbx_strand_id
1 'polypeptide(L)'
;MEMIKDDVPILLEEQERVQVEWHGRKMQRNLEKIEYVQCMVKMNVWKLRRLKKNGWKNAMLFVSDGGIEIRYHGRIKSKIPLQHIIDIQQEQDEIHIRCEKQKIIRFQAQSLSLVCFWIEILQHNRMVFQEKHDQILHASPLQDEAQIAGRFQDFLNLRKLHAFRLKQDVFDIKPTRPESTPRKLSISQDVVLALAEKQKLHGLLEDKAPSIPRQNSLSRLLLSRKKSTRFHRERATLHLIPEPSTLVTTWLNDSDTFEGHTCYHFVRNAKLKPPSNVSPRHYHIYLCDTRDVISNIAQYVLTYRRNELCAFNLPSEALQVAVMTAIERKLCTSLAKCIKDWTYGFTLHSDENKVVQKMIQWSKLPPTSPQFGLAPEFIISWDNVIEQLESIENELVPSIKLNHLLSAAKDIYTNFAKHTLNARALAADDFLPIFIYCVCNSKLKTPLTTLEYMWSLCSQESLAVFVDGPFEVPYEPTADEHVKKIEEMSEAELAEFKLSMEQFAWYLFDQDEQAEEKTYFAYRGVNEAIEYIRGICETQGPFHGVFGFSQGGMFAGHLLALEESNDPRRLGFSFGIFCAAGPMTDPKFKIVPEQPLKAPTLHIMGEQDEVVAMNRSQELAEMFQDAQVFVHPGGHYIPTQKEPRMAWKTFLEAQAARLRETS
;
A
#
# COMPACT_ATOMS: atom_id res chain seq x y z
N MET A 1 10.42 36.39 43.02
CA MET A 1 9.48 36.97 43.99
C MET A 1 9.94 38.40 44.17
N GLU A 2 9.35 39.33 43.42
CA GLU A 2 9.26 40.77 43.69
C GLU A 2 8.38 41.36 42.59
N MET A 3 7.32 42.07 43.00
CA MET A 3 6.25 42.64 42.16
C MET A 3 6.53 44.13 41.95
N ILE A 4 6.50 44.65 40.72
CA ILE A 4 6.40 46.11 40.41
C ILE A 4 5.81 46.19 38.98
N LYS A 5 4.59 46.68 38.70
CA LYS A 5 3.98 48.03 38.68
C LYS A 5 4.57 49.05 37.69
N ASP A 6 3.69 49.49 36.78
CA ASP A 6 3.60 50.73 36.00
C ASP A 6 4.52 51.01 34.79
N ASP A 7 3.82 51.40 33.71
CA ASP A 7 4.12 52.02 32.40
C ASP A 7 5.57 52.40 32.01
N VAL A 8 6.06 51.82 30.89
CA VAL A 8 7.25 52.30 30.15
C VAL A 8 7.06 52.08 28.63
N PRO A 9 7.36 53.07 27.76
CA PRO A 9 7.17 52.98 26.31
C PRO A 9 8.34 52.26 25.61
N ILE A 10 8.03 51.46 24.59
CA ILE A 10 9.01 50.81 23.70
C ILE A 10 9.24 51.77 22.52
N LEU A 11 10.45 52.34 22.41
CA LEU A 11 10.88 53.08 21.21
C LEU A 11 11.59 52.10 20.27
N LEU A 12 10.99 51.88 19.10
CA LEU A 12 11.58 51.17 17.98
C LEU A 12 12.35 52.19 17.15
N GLU A 13 13.67 52.23 17.28
CA GLU A 13 14.55 52.91 16.31
C GLU A 13 15.47 51.92 15.61
N GLU A 14 15.82 52.31 14.39
CA GLU A 14 16.32 51.49 13.29
C GLU A 14 17.61 50.70 13.59
N GLN A 15 17.58 49.46 13.11
CA GLN A 15 18.69 48.53 12.87
C GLN A 15 19.53 48.07 14.09
N GLU A 16 19.35 46.78 14.40
CA GLU A 16 20.25 45.87 15.14
C GLU A 16 20.35 45.96 16.67
N ARG A 17 19.63 46.85 17.36
CA ARG A 17 19.62 46.90 18.83
C ARG A 17 18.24 47.18 19.42
N VAL A 18 17.66 46.19 20.12
CA VAL A 18 16.48 46.44 20.96
C VAL A 18 16.96 46.94 22.32
N GLN A 19 16.61 48.18 22.66
CA GLN A 19 16.76 48.70 24.02
C GLN A 19 15.47 48.43 24.79
N VAL A 20 15.59 47.64 25.86
CA VAL A 20 14.49 47.47 26.82
C VAL A 20 14.96 48.04 28.14
N GLU A 21 14.19 48.97 28.70
CA GLU A 21 14.45 49.51 30.03
C GLU A 21 13.65 48.71 31.06
N TRP A 22 14.36 48.03 31.95
CA TRP A 22 13.77 47.24 33.02
C TRP A 22 14.30 47.77 34.35
N HIS A 23 13.42 48.32 35.20
CA HIS A 23 13.76 48.92 36.50
C HIS A 23 14.89 49.97 36.44
N GLY A 24 14.80 50.91 35.48
CA GLY A 24 15.78 52.01 35.35
C GLY A 24 17.18 51.55 34.91
N ARG A 25 17.33 50.28 34.51
CA ARG A 25 18.53 49.76 33.88
C ARG A 25 18.24 49.59 32.40
N LYS A 26 18.97 50.33 31.56
CA LYS A 26 18.96 50.16 30.12
C LYS A 26 19.62 48.82 29.79
N MET A 27 18.83 47.84 29.36
CA MET A 27 19.35 46.58 28.85
C MET A 27 19.53 46.73 27.33
N GLN A 28 20.79 46.74 26.91
CA GLN A 28 21.15 46.54 25.50
C GLN A 28 21.33 45.05 25.26
N ARG A 29 20.58 44.49 24.32
CA ARG A 29 20.82 43.14 23.83
C ARG A 29 21.41 43.23 22.43
N ASN A 30 22.67 42.80 22.28
CA ASN A 30 23.28 42.59 20.97
C ASN A 30 22.62 41.35 20.34
N LEU A 31 21.99 41.52 19.18
CA LEU A 31 21.34 40.45 18.40
C LEU A 31 22.36 39.63 17.57
N GLU A 32 23.65 39.65 17.92
CA GLU A 32 24.71 38.99 17.15
C GLU A 32 24.68 37.44 17.20
N LYS A 33 23.75 36.84 17.95
CA LYS A 33 23.52 35.39 17.95
C LYS A 33 22.02 35.09 17.92
N ILE A 34 21.59 34.41 16.87
CA ILE A 34 20.21 33.99 16.62
C ILE A 34 19.83 32.89 17.65
N GLU A 35 19.41 33.29 18.86
CA GLU A 35 18.98 32.39 19.93
C GLU A 35 17.49 32.56 20.26
N TYR A 36 16.80 31.43 20.47
CA TYR A 36 15.41 31.40 20.90
C TYR A 36 15.27 31.96 22.32
N VAL A 37 14.22 32.73 22.56
CA VAL A 37 13.88 33.26 23.88
C VAL A 37 12.93 32.30 24.58
N GLN A 38 13.30 31.87 25.79
CA GLN A 38 12.44 31.04 26.64
C GLN A 38 11.76 31.91 27.70
N CYS A 39 10.44 31.78 27.83
CA CYS A 39 9.67 32.57 28.78
C CYS A 39 8.49 31.75 29.34
N MET A 40 8.32 31.76 30.66
CA MET A 40 7.23 31.04 31.34
C MET A 40 6.39 32.01 32.17
N VAL A 41 5.10 32.17 31.83
CA VAL A 41 4.21 33.12 32.49
C VAL A 41 2.84 32.54 32.72
N LYS A 42 2.17 32.98 33.80
CA LYS A 42 0.79 32.61 34.09
C LYS A 42 -0.16 33.53 33.32
N MET A 43 -1.03 32.96 32.49
CA MET A 43 -2.04 33.69 31.72
C MET A 43 -3.38 32.96 31.75
N ASN A 44 -4.46 33.69 31.50
CA ASN A 44 -5.77 33.12 31.26
C ASN A 44 -5.84 32.61 29.81
N VAL A 45 -6.33 31.38 29.61
CA VAL A 45 -6.52 30.77 28.28
C VAL A 45 -8.01 30.57 28.03
N TRP A 46 -8.51 31.02 26.88
CA TRP A 46 -9.90 30.83 26.48
C TRP A 46 -10.13 29.40 25.96
N LYS A 47 -11.10 28.65 26.53
CA LYS A 47 -11.40 27.26 26.10
C LYS A 47 -12.73 27.14 25.35
N LEU A 48 -12.69 26.44 24.21
CA LEU A 48 -13.87 25.98 23.46
C LEU A 48 -14.02 24.44 23.57
N ARG A 49 -15.03 24.00 24.34
CA ARG A 49 -15.62 22.64 24.50
C ARG A 49 -14.85 21.50 25.22
N ARG A 50 -15.31 21.23 26.45
CA ARG A 50 -15.66 19.89 27.04
C ARG A 50 -16.21 20.00 28.49
N LEU A 51 -16.42 21.22 29.01
CA LEU A 51 -17.08 21.49 30.29
C LEU A 51 -18.20 22.52 30.05
N LYS A 52 -19.30 22.41 30.79
CA LYS A 52 -20.58 23.13 30.62
C LYS A 52 -20.53 24.69 30.72
N LYS A 53 -19.37 25.35 30.62
CA LYS A 53 -19.24 26.82 30.57
C LYS A 53 -18.05 27.24 29.68
N ASN A 54 -18.31 28.14 28.73
CA ASN A 54 -17.27 28.91 28.03
C ASN A 54 -16.63 29.88 29.03
N GLY A 55 -15.31 30.09 28.98
CA GLY A 55 -14.65 31.07 29.85
C GLY A 55 -13.13 30.93 29.96
N TRP A 56 -12.53 31.95 30.59
CA TRP A 56 -11.10 32.06 30.88
C TRP A 56 -10.65 31.05 31.94
N LYS A 57 -9.51 30.39 31.71
CA LYS A 57 -8.87 29.54 32.71
C LYS A 57 -7.38 29.83 32.83
N ASN A 58 -6.95 30.09 34.06
CA ASN A 58 -5.53 30.23 34.40
C ASN A 58 -4.72 28.99 34.00
N ALA A 59 -3.66 29.20 33.22
CA ALA A 59 -2.67 28.20 32.83
C ALA A 59 -1.26 28.80 32.94
N MET A 60 -0.26 27.93 33.07
CA MET A 60 1.12 28.33 32.84
C MET A 60 1.42 28.17 31.35
N LEU A 61 1.77 29.27 30.69
CA LEU A 61 2.24 29.28 29.31
C LEU A 61 3.76 29.30 29.31
N PHE A 62 4.37 28.47 28.46
CA PHE A 62 5.81 28.42 28.26
C PHE A 62 6.12 28.55 26.78
N VAL A 63 6.87 29.58 26.39
CA VAL A 63 7.38 29.76 25.03
C VAL A 63 8.83 29.32 24.99
N SER A 64 9.18 28.60 23.93
CA SER A 64 10.52 28.08 23.65
C SER A 64 10.71 27.90 22.14
N ASP A 65 11.85 27.33 21.75
CA ASP A 65 12.13 26.81 20.41
C ASP A 65 11.04 25.83 19.92
N GLY A 66 10.47 25.04 20.85
CA GLY A 66 9.35 24.11 20.60
C GLY A 66 7.98 24.77 20.36
N GLY A 67 7.86 26.09 20.46
CA GLY A 67 6.59 26.83 20.45
C GLY A 67 5.99 27.07 21.84
N ILE A 68 4.67 27.28 21.89
CA ILE A 68 3.91 27.60 23.11
C ILE A 68 3.37 26.32 23.75
N GLU A 69 3.81 26.00 24.96
CA GLU A 69 3.23 24.94 25.78
C GLU A 69 2.23 25.50 26.79
N ILE A 70 1.04 24.90 26.85
CA ILE A 70 0.00 25.22 27.82
C ILE A 70 -0.01 24.16 28.91
N ARG A 71 0.38 24.53 30.13
CA ARG A 71 0.51 23.64 31.28
C ARG A 71 -0.56 23.94 32.33
N TYR A 72 -1.28 22.90 32.75
CA TYR A 72 -2.22 22.95 33.89
C TYR A 72 -1.72 22.00 34.98
N HIS A 73 -1.57 22.50 36.21
CA HIS A 73 -1.05 21.74 37.36
C HIS A 73 0.25 20.98 37.02
N GLY A 74 1.20 21.65 36.37
CA GLY A 74 2.50 21.08 35.98
C GLY A 74 2.47 20.10 34.80
N ARG A 75 1.30 19.70 34.29
CA ARG A 75 1.17 18.80 33.13
C ARG A 75 0.90 19.59 31.85
N ILE A 76 1.61 19.25 30.77
CA ILE A 76 1.37 19.79 29.43
C ILE A 76 0.00 19.30 28.96
N LYS A 77 -0.89 20.23 28.62
CA LYS A 77 -2.23 19.94 28.09
C LYS A 77 -2.38 20.28 26.62
N SER A 78 -1.62 21.27 26.12
CA SER A 78 -1.61 21.65 24.72
C SER A 78 -0.23 22.18 24.34
N LYS A 79 0.12 22.11 23.06
CA LYS A 79 1.29 22.75 22.46
C LYS A 79 0.90 23.41 21.13
N ILE A 80 1.45 24.59 20.87
CA ILE A 80 1.27 25.35 19.63
C ILE A 80 2.67 25.60 19.05
N PRO A 81 3.10 24.82 18.05
CA PRO A 81 4.39 25.01 17.40
C PRO A 81 4.51 26.39 16.74
N LEU A 82 5.72 26.97 16.70
CA LEU A 82 5.96 28.29 16.08
C LEU A 82 5.53 28.33 14.61
N GLN A 83 5.74 27.22 13.88
CA GLN A 83 5.38 27.11 12.46
C GLN A 83 3.87 27.15 12.17
N HIS A 84 3.02 26.96 13.19
CA HIS A 84 1.55 26.97 13.03
C HIS A 84 0.94 28.33 13.31
N ILE A 85 1.70 29.24 13.90
CA ILE A 85 1.25 30.60 14.15
C ILE A 85 1.31 31.34 12.81
N ILE A 86 0.16 31.73 12.29
CA ILE A 86 0.04 32.50 11.06
C ILE A 86 0.15 33.99 11.39
N ASP A 87 -0.65 34.41 12.37
CA ASP A 87 -0.83 35.80 12.75
C ASP A 87 -0.97 35.91 14.27
N ILE A 88 -0.47 37.02 14.83
CA ILE A 88 -0.54 37.34 16.26
C ILE A 88 -1.12 38.74 16.34
N GLN A 89 -2.33 38.86 16.85
CA GLN A 89 -3.03 40.13 17.01
C GLN A 89 -3.14 40.48 18.49
N GLN A 90 -3.02 41.77 18.80
CA GLN A 90 -3.24 42.31 20.13
C GLN A 90 -4.62 42.95 20.19
N GLU A 91 -5.42 42.57 21.18
CA GLU A 91 -6.67 43.25 21.53
C GLU A 91 -6.64 43.56 23.03
N GLN A 92 -6.30 44.80 23.42
CA GLN A 92 -6.16 45.21 24.82
C GLN A 92 -5.23 44.28 25.62
N ASP A 93 -5.73 43.63 26.69
CA ASP A 93 -5.01 42.67 27.53
C ASP A 93 -5.05 41.23 26.96
N GLU A 94 -5.53 41.05 25.74
CA GLU A 94 -5.61 39.77 25.04
C GLU A 94 -4.60 39.61 23.90
N ILE A 95 -4.06 38.40 23.77
CA ILE A 95 -3.24 37.92 22.65
C ILE A 95 -4.09 36.94 21.84
N HIS A 96 -4.31 37.25 20.57
CA HIS A 96 -5.07 36.42 19.63
C HIS A 96 -4.11 35.77 18.65
N ILE A 97 -3.94 34.46 18.78
CA ILE A 97 -3.06 33.67 17.91
C ILE A 97 -3.91 32.94 16.88
N ARG A 98 -3.75 33.30 15.61
CA ARG A 98 -4.38 32.61 14.49
C ARG A 98 -3.49 31.44 14.05
N CYS A 99 -4.04 30.23 14.09
CA CYS A 99 -3.35 29.02 13.64
C CYS A 99 -3.90 28.47 12.31
N GLU A 100 -3.13 27.61 11.63
CA GLU A 100 -3.61 26.80 10.48
C GLU A 100 -4.93 26.06 10.85
N LYS A 101 -5.93 26.08 9.96
CA LYS A 101 -7.36 25.71 10.17
C LYS A 101 -8.26 26.76 10.84
N GLN A 102 -7.92 28.06 10.80
CA GLN A 102 -8.74 29.20 11.27
C GLN A 102 -9.16 29.17 12.76
N LYS A 103 -8.47 28.40 13.63
CA LYS A 103 -8.71 28.46 15.08
C LYS A 103 -7.97 29.67 15.66
N ILE A 104 -8.71 30.58 16.30
CA ILE A 104 -8.16 31.68 17.09
C ILE A 104 -8.01 31.18 18.53
N ILE A 105 -6.77 31.18 19.03
CA ILE A 105 -6.47 30.89 20.43
C ILE A 105 -6.28 32.24 21.13
N ARG A 106 -7.05 32.46 22.20
CA ARG A 106 -6.99 33.70 22.97
C ARG A 106 -6.31 33.46 24.31
N PHE A 107 -5.33 34.31 24.62
CA PHE A 107 -4.72 34.43 25.93
C PHE A 107 -5.04 35.79 26.50
N GLN A 108 -5.23 35.89 27.81
CA GLN A 108 -5.41 37.15 28.51
C GLN A 108 -4.34 37.24 29.60
N ALA A 109 -3.60 38.33 29.60
CA ALA A 109 -2.55 38.59 30.59
C ALA A 109 -3.07 39.52 31.70
N GLN A 110 -2.29 39.66 32.78
CA GLN A 110 -2.66 40.55 33.90
C GLN A 110 -2.38 42.03 33.63
N SER A 111 -1.61 42.33 32.58
CA SER A 111 -1.19 43.68 32.22
C SER A 111 -0.90 43.77 30.73
N LEU A 112 -1.12 44.97 30.16
CA LEU A 112 -0.84 45.28 28.76
C LEU A 112 0.65 45.10 28.43
N SER A 113 1.54 45.51 29.35
CA SER A 113 2.99 45.36 29.17
C SER A 113 3.41 43.90 29.02
N LEU A 114 2.74 42.99 29.73
CA LEU A 114 3.00 41.56 29.61
C LEU A 114 2.50 40.98 28.29
N VAL A 115 1.39 41.50 27.74
CA VAL A 115 0.90 41.18 26.40
C VAL A 115 1.92 41.59 25.35
N CYS A 116 2.34 42.85 25.35
CA CYS A 116 3.32 43.35 24.39
C CYS A 116 4.64 42.55 24.46
N PHE A 117 5.15 42.31 25.67
CA PHE A 117 6.36 41.52 25.88
C PHE A 117 6.25 40.09 25.32
N TRP A 118 5.11 39.42 25.52
CA TRP A 118 4.89 38.09 24.99
C TRP A 118 4.73 38.04 23.48
N ILE A 119 4.09 39.06 22.88
CA ILE A 119 3.97 39.19 21.43
C ILE A 119 5.36 39.38 20.81
N GLU A 120 6.18 40.27 21.36
CA GLU A 120 7.57 40.49 20.91
C GLU A 120 8.40 39.21 21.00
N ILE A 121 8.31 38.46 22.10
CA ILE A 121 9.01 37.16 22.23
C ILE A 121 8.55 36.18 21.16
N LEU A 122 7.25 36.11 20.88
CA LEU A 122 6.70 35.20 19.88
C LEU A 122 7.09 35.61 18.46
N GLN A 123 7.07 36.91 18.15
CA GLN A 123 7.51 37.45 16.87
C GLN A 123 9.01 37.23 16.66
N HIS A 124 9.84 37.52 17.67
CA HIS A 124 11.28 37.22 17.66
C HIS A 124 11.53 35.73 17.45
N ASN A 125 10.88 34.84 18.20
CA ASN A 125 11.07 33.40 18.03
C ASN A 125 10.57 32.88 16.67
N ARG A 126 9.52 33.48 16.10
CA ARG A 126 9.07 33.18 14.73
C ARG A 126 10.07 33.66 13.70
N MET A 127 10.61 34.86 13.85
CA MET A 127 11.65 35.43 12.98
C MET A 127 12.91 34.57 13.03
N VAL A 128 13.42 34.27 14.24
CA VAL A 128 14.53 33.34 14.47
C VAL A 128 14.25 31.96 13.86
N PHE A 129 13.03 31.44 14.00
CA PHE A 129 12.63 30.18 13.39
C PHE A 129 12.67 30.24 11.86
N GLN A 130 12.10 31.30 11.26
CA GLN A 130 12.07 31.51 9.81
C GLN A 130 13.48 31.75 9.26
N GLU A 131 14.29 32.56 9.94
CA GLU A 131 15.65 32.85 9.53
C GLU A 131 16.55 31.62 9.64
N LYS A 132 16.45 30.83 10.72
CA LYS A 132 17.16 29.54 10.81
C LYS A 132 16.67 28.55 9.76
N HIS A 133 15.37 28.51 9.51
CA HIS A 133 14.79 27.68 8.47
C HIS A 133 15.34 28.07 7.09
N ASP A 134 15.32 29.36 6.74
CA ASP A 134 15.79 29.88 5.46
C ASP A 134 17.31 29.78 5.32
N GLN A 135 18.08 30.02 6.39
CA GLN A 135 19.53 29.75 6.43
C GLN A 135 19.83 28.27 6.18
N ILE A 136 19.05 27.36 6.76
CA ILE A 136 19.23 25.92 6.57
C ILE A 136 18.89 25.49 5.14
N LEU A 137 17.84 26.08 4.54
CA LEU A 137 17.41 25.79 3.16
C LEU A 137 18.30 26.42 2.08
N HIS A 138 18.87 27.59 2.34
CA HIS A 138 19.61 28.38 1.34
C HIS A 138 21.13 28.44 1.58
N ALA A 139 21.65 27.86 2.66
CA ALA A 139 23.10 27.86 2.88
C ALA A 139 23.82 26.97 1.86
N SER A 140 24.86 27.56 1.25
CA SER A 140 25.75 26.90 0.30
C SER A 140 26.38 25.64 0.90
N PRO A 141 26.70 24.63 0.08
CA PRO A 141 27.24 23.38 0.59
C PRO A 141 28.60 23.58 1.27
N LEU A 142 28.69 23.22 2.55
CA LEU A 142 29.89 23.40 3.38
C LEU A 142 30.94 22.32 3.10
N GLN A 143 32.21 22.63 3.34
CA GLN A 143 33.36 21.74 3.13
C GLN A 143 34.04 21.29 4.44
N ASP A 144 33.70 21.89 5.58
CA ASP A 144 34.34 21.64 6.87
C ASP A 144 33.51 20.70 7.77
N GLU A 145 34.14 19.62 8.21
CA GLU A 145 33.54 18.46 8.86
C GLU A 145 32.78 18.78 10.17
N ALA A 146 33.32 19.70 10.98
CA ALA A 146 32.72 20.14 12.23
C ALA A 146 31.46 21.01 12.02
N GLN A 147 31.44 21.78 10.94
CA GLN A 147 30.31 22.65 10.59
C GLN A 147 29.16 21.84 9.97
N ILE A 148 29.49 20.82 9.18
CA ILE A 148 28.51 19.89 8.60
C ILE A 148 27.83 19.06 9.70
N ALA A 149 28.57 18.64 10.75
CA ALA A 149 28.01 17.87 11.87
C ALA A 149 27.05 18.72 12.73
N GLY A 150 27.37 19.99 12.94
CA GLY A 150 26.47 20.97 13.56
C GLY A 150 25.19 21.17 12.76
N ARG A 151 25.30 21.39 11.44
CA ARG A 151 24.16 21.59 10.54
C ARG A 151 23.23 20.37 10.47
N PHE A 152 23.77 19.15 10.46
CA PHE A 152 22.97 17.92 10.51
C PHE A 152 22.17 17.79 11.82
N GLN A 153 22.75 18.23 12.94
CA GLN A 153 22.07 18.24 14.24
C GLN A 153 20.91 19.26 14.27
N ASP A 154 21.07 20.40 13.59
CA ASP A 154 20.02 21.42 13.43
C ASP A 154 18.84 20.92 12.57
N PHE A 155 19.11 20.19 11.49
CA PHE A 155 18.09 19.51 10.68
C PHE A 155 17.28 18.47 11.49
N LEU A 156 17.94 17.69 12.34
CA LEU A 156 17.28 16.72 13.23
C LEU A 156 16.41 17.39 14.30
N ASN A 157 16.82 18.57 14.78
CA ASN A 157 16.06 19.35 15.76
C ASN A 157 14.81 19.97 15.12
N LEU A 158 14.91 20.48 13.88
CA LEU A 158 13.76 20.90 13.06
C LEU A 158 12.76 19.75 12.83
N ARG A 159 13.24 18.54 12.51
CA ARG A 159 12.38 17.36 12.31
C ARG A 159 11.56 16.96 13.54
N LYS A 160 12.12 17.06 14.76
CA LYS A 160 11.39 16.78 16.03
C LYS A 160 10.25 17.77 16.29
N LEU A 161 10.35 19.00 15.77
CA LEU A 161 9.33 20.05 15.84
C LEU A 161 8.21 19.86 14.80
N HIS A 162 8.53 19.27 13.63
CA HIS A 162 7.58 19.03 12.54
C HIS A 162 6.76 17.73 12.69
N ALA A 163 7.25 16.73 13.42
CA ALA A 163 6.52 15.48 13.71
C ALA A 163 5.18 15.68 14.47
N PHE A 164 4.94 16.86 15.03
CA PHE A 164 3.67 17.22 15.69
C PHE A 164 2.52 17.50 14.69
N ARG A 165 2.79 17.75 13.40
CA ARG A 165 1.78 18.08 12.35
C ARG A 165 0.82 16.93 12.04
N LEU A 166 1.29 15.70 11.91
CA LEU A 166 0.44 14.62 11.37
C LEU A 166 -0.61 14.09 12.35
N LYS A 167 -0.37 14.27 13.67
CA LYS A 167 -1.27 13.82 14.73
C LYS A 167 -2.65 14.51 14.68
N GLN A 168 -2.75 15.70 14.09
CA GLN A 168 -4.00 16.45 13.97
C GLN A 168 -4.68 16.36 12.59
N ASP A 169 -3.95 15.95 11.56
CA ASP A 169 -4.50 15.88 10.20
C ASP A 169 -5.07 14.51 9.87
N VAL A 170 -4.53 13.43 10.45
CA VAL A 170 -4.99 12.06 10.17
C VAL A 170 -6.12 11.60 11.10
N PHE A 171 -6.18 12.10 12.34
CA PHE A 171 -7.06 11.55 13.38
C PHE A 171 -8.21 12.46 13.84
N ASP A 172 -8.37 13.66 13.25
CA ASP A 172 -9.44 14.61 13.61
C ASP A 172 -10.20 15.07 12.34
N ILE A 173 -10.76 14.12 11.61
CA ILE A 173 -11.71 14.40 10.51
C ILE A 173 -13.10 14.54 11.11
N LYS A 174 -13.64 15.77 11.12
CA LYS A 174 -15.09 15.96 11.04
C LYS A 174 -15.46 16.20 9.58
N PRO A 175 -16.56 15.63 9.08
CA PRO A 175 -16.97 15.82 7.72
C PRO A 175 -17.51 17.24 7.59
N THR A 176 -16.85 18.08 6.81
CA THR A 176 -17.52 18.98 5.85
C THR A 176 -16.52 19.90 5.15
N ARG A 177 -16.68 19.91 3.82
CA ARG A 177 -16.56 21.05 2.90
C ARG A 177 -15.29 21.23 2.06
N PRO A 178 -15.46 21.86 0.87
CA PRO A 178 -15.00 21.31 -0.40
C PRO A 178 -13.80 22.08 -0.96
N GLU A 179 -13.28 21.52 -2.03
CA GLU A 179 -12.16 21.98 -2.85
C GLU A 179 -12.25 23.45 -3.25
N SER A 180 -11.15 24.19 -3.07
CA SER A 180 -10.61 25.19 -4.01
C SER A 180 -9.49 25.98 -3.35
N THR A 181 -8.23 25.56 -3.57
CA THR A 181 -7.05 26.42 -3.81
C THR A 181 -5.77 25.56 -3.87
N PRO A 182 -4.81 25.86 -4.76
CA PRO A 182 -3.65 25.01 -5.00
C PRO A 182 -2.67 25.07 -3.82
N ARG A 183 -2.24 23.90 -3.32
CA ARG A 183 -1.20 23.78 -2.29
C ARG A 183 0.16 24.16 -2.86
N LYS A 184 0.84 25.12 -2.22
CA LYS A 184 2.26 25.44 -2.46
C LYS A 184 3.17 24.33 -1.90
N LEU A 185 4.31 24.16 -2.59
CA LEU A 185 5.33 23.11 -2.49
C LEU A 185 5.65 22.58 -1.08
N SER A 186 5.86 21.25 -0.98
CA SER A 186 6.04 20.50 0.26
C SER A 186 7.46 19.94 0.38
N ILE A 187 8.09 20.07 1.57
CA ILE A 187 8.90 19.14 2.41
C ILE A 187 10.03 18.30 1.76
N SER A 188 10.08 18.16 0.44
CA SER A 188 10.96 17.24 -0.29
C SER A 188 12.40 17.73 -0.41
N GLN A 189 12.65 19.04 -0.47
CA GLN A 189 13.99 19.60 -0.67
C GLN A 189 14.88 19.55 0.59
N ASP A 190 14.30 19.70 1.77
CA ASP A 190 15.03 19.73 3.06
C ASP A 190 15.72 18.40 3.37
N VAL A 191 15.10 17.29 2.92
CA VAL A 191 15.61 15.93 3.14
C VAL A 191 16.77 15.63 2.20
N VAL A 192 16.71 16.12 0.96
CA VAL A 192 17.76 15.93 -0.05
C VAL A 192 19.04 16.69 0.30
N LEU A 193 18.92 17.93 0.81
CA LEU A 193 20.05 18.74 1.25
C LEU A 193 20.80 18.13 2.47
N ALA A 194 20.05 17.65 3.47
CA ALA A 194 20.65 17.02 4.66
C ALA A 194 21.41 15.71 4.36
N LEU A 195 21.03 15.01 3.30
CA LEU A 195 21.67 13.77 2.85
C LEU A 195 22.95 14.02 2.04
N ALA A 196 22.98 15.06 1.20
CA ALA A 196 24.16 15.45 0.44
C ALA A 196 25.30 15.96 1.34
N GLU A 197 24.96 16.64 2.44
CA GLU A 197 25.94 17.14 3.41
C GLU A 197 26.54 16.02 4.27
N LYS A 198 25.73 15.04 4.67
CA LYS A 198 26.20 13.83 5.38
C LYS A 198 27.20 13.01 4.56
N GLN A 199 27.03 12.95 3.23
CA GLN A 199 27.97 12.26 2.34
C GLN A 199 29.33 12.97 2.23
N LYS A 200 29.36 14.31 2.22
CA LYS A 200 30.62 15.08 2.23
C LYS A 200 31.43 14.89 3.52
N LEU A 201 30.74 14.80 4.65
CA LEU A 201 31.31 14.47 5.96
C LEU A 201 32.03 13.12 5.96
N HIS A 202 31.42 12.12 5.30
CA HIS A 202 31.96 10.77 5.21
C HIS A 202 33.20 10.67 4.31
N GLY A 203 33.23 11.45 3.21
CA GLY A 203 34.37 11.48 2.28
C GLY A 203 35.64 12.11 2.86
N LEU A 204 35.53 13.03 3.84
CA LEU A 204 36.68 13.67 4.49
C LEU A 204 37.34 12.78 5.56
N LEU A 205 36.61 11.79 6.09
CA LEU A 205 37.07 10.87 7.13
C LEU A 205 37.81 9.63 6.59
N GLU A 206 37.54 9.23 5.34
CA GLU A 206 38.12 8.02 4.74
C GLU A 206 39.62 8.17 4.35
N ASP A 207 40.13 9.39 4.22
CA ASP A 207 41.53 9.66 3.85
C ASP A 207 42.56 9.44 4.98
N LYS A 208 42.15 9.04 6.20
CA LYS A 208 43.04 9.08 7.38
C LYS A 208 43.15 7.85 8.29
N ALA A 209 42.71 6.65 7.92
CA ALA A 209 42.88 5.49 8.83
C ALA A 209 43.41 4.19 8.16
N PRO A 210 44.50 3.59 8.68
CA PRO A 210 45.15 2.41 8.11
C PRO A 210 44.59 1.07 8.62
N SER A 211 44.83 0.01 7.83
CA SER A 211 44.28 -1.35 7.92
C SER A 211 45.05 -2.34 8.81
N ILE A 212 44.41 -3.06 9.76
CA ILE A 212 44.85 -4.41 10.24
C ILE A 212 43.63 -5.23 10.84
N PRO A 213 43.71 -6.55 11.16
CA PRO A 213 42.85 -7.58 10.53
C PRO A 213 41.99 -8.44 11.51
N ARG A 214 41.17 -9.32 10.93
CA ARG A 214 40.18 -10.24 11.55
C ARG A 214 40.74 -11.29 12.51
N GLN A 215 39.99 -11.63 13.58
CA GLN A 215 39.79 -13.03 14.03
C GLN A 215 38.63 -13.21 15.06
N ASN A 216 38.21 -14.48 15.21
CA ASN A 216 36.93 -15.03 15.68
C ASN A 216 36.73 -15.14 17.22
N SER A 217 35.46 -15.22 17.68
CA SER A 217 34.83 -16.41 18.31
C SER A 217 33.75 -16.11 19.39
N LEU A 218 32.59 -16.77 19.20
CA LEU A 218 31.57 -17.30 20.13
C LEU A 218 31.34 -16.69 21.54
N SER A 219 30.11 -16.19 21.70
CA SER A 219 29.16 -16.36 22.83
C SER A 219 29.68 -16.47 24.29
N ARG A 220 29.20 -15.60 25.18
CA ARG A 220 28.46 -15.97 26.42
C ARG A 220 28.05 -14.77 27.31
N LEU A 221 26.83 -14.90 27.82
CA LEU A 221 26.34 -14.58 29.17
C LEU A 221 25.84 -13.15 29.57
N LEU A 222 24.54 -13.19 29.91
CA LEU A 222 23.86 -12.66 31.12
C LEU A 222 23.25 -11.26 31.13
N LEU A 223 21.94 -11.28 31.37
CA LEU A 223 21.10 -10.22 31.89
C LEU A 223 21.63 -9.70 33.24
N SER A 224 21.59 -8.37 33.45
CA SER A 224 20.98 -7.75 34.65
C SER A 224 21.28 -6.24 34.78
N ARG A 225 20.19 -5.47 34.98
CA ARG A 225 20.05 -4.19 35.71
C ARG A 225 20.47 -2.84 35.07
N LYS A 226 19.39 -2.09 34.80
CA LYS A 226 19.11 -0.66 35.08
C LYS A 226 19.91 0.45 34.37
N LYS A 227 19.10 1.32 33.74
CA LYS A 227 19.29 2.76 33.44
C LYS A 227 20.64 3.13 32.83
N SER A 228 20.67 3.24 31.50
CA SER A 228 21.64 4.08 30.80
C SER A 228 20.97 4.79 29.63
N THR A 229 21.21 6.08 29.54
CA THR A 229 20.58 7.06 28.66
C THR A 229 21.25 7.16 27.29
N ARG A 230 20.42 7.20 26.25
CA ARG A 230 20.46 7.86 24.92
C ARG A 230 21.76 8.11 24.10
N PHE A 231 23.00 7.95 24.58
CA PHE A 231 24.20 8.37 23.80
C PHE A 231 25.28 7.29 23.56
N HIS A 232 25.22 6.10 24.16
CA HIS A 232 26.29 5.09 24.01
C HIS A 232 26.12 4.07 22.88
N ARG A 233 24.99 4.05 22.14
CA ARG A 233 24.81 3.12 20.99
C ARG A 233 25.21 3.70 19.64
N GLU A 234 25.39 5.01 19.52
CA GLU A 234 25.68 5.69 18.24
C GLU A 234 27.13 5.52 17.73
N ARG A 235 28.01 4.80 18.43
CA ARG A 235 29.44 4.69 18.07
C ARG A 235 30.03 3.29 17.88
N ALA A 236 29.23 2.20 17.92
CA ALA A 236 29.80 0.84 18.05
C ALA A 236 29.51 -0.18 16.92
N THR A 237 28.70 0.07 15.87
CA THR A 237 28.23 -1.04 15.01
C THR A 237 28.13 -0.77 13.51
N LEU A 238 28.97 0.09 12.93
CA LEU A 238 29.03 0.22 11.45
C LEU A 238 29.72 -0.97 10.74
N HIS A 239 30.29 -1.92 11.48
CA HIS A 239 30.73 -3.23 10.97
C HIS A 239 29.68 -4.35 11.13
N LEU A 240 28.48 -4.02 11.61
CA LEU A 240 27.36 -4.95 11.83
C LEU A 240 26.11 -4.36 11.17
N ILE A 241 26.10 -4.26 9.83
CA ILE A 241 24.92 -3.80 9.10
C ILE A 241 23.89 -4.94 9.10
N PRO A 242 22.76 -4.83 9.82
CA PRO A 242 21.76 -5.89 9.89
C PRO A 242 20.91 -5.88 8.60
N GLU A 243 20.46 -7.05 8.11
CA GLU A 243 19.67 -7.17 6.87
C GLU A 243 18.57 -6.10 6.72
N PRO A 244 18.19 -5.69 5.48
CA PRO A 244 17.20 -4.63 5.26
C PRO A 244 15.90 -4.86 6.03
N SER A 245 15.46 -6.12 6.12
CA SER A 245 14.30 -6.54 6.91
C SER A 245 14.42 -6.21 8.40
N THR A 246 15.61 -6.36 8.97
CA THR A 246 15.92 -6.06 10.36
C THR A 246 15.94 -4.55 10.58
N LEU A 247 16.52 -3.78 9.67
CA LEU A 247 16.48 -2.32 9.73
C LEU A 247 15.04 -1.79 9.70
N VAL A 248 14.23 -2.25 8.75
CA VAL A 248 12.80 -1.90 8.67
C VAL A 248 12.06 -2.29 9.95
N THR A 249 12.35 -3.48 10.50
CA THR A 249 11.79 -3.92 11.77
C THR A 249 12.18 -2.99 12.93
N THR A 250 13.39 -2.43 12.95
CA THR A 250 13.75 -1.45 13.98
C THR A 250 12.93 -0.16 13.88
N TRP A 251 12.68 0.35 12.67
CA TRP A 251 11.80 1.50 12.47
C TRP A 251 10.38 1.21 12.93
N LEU A 252 9.81 0.08 12.51
CA LEU A 252 8.46 -0.32 12.90
C LEU A 252 8.27 -0.54 14.42
N ASN A 253 9.36 -0.78 15.16
CA ASN A 253 9.32 -0.93 16.62
C ASN A 253 9.57 0.38 17.37
N ASP A 254 10.09 1.40 16.70
CA ASP A 254 10.36 2.70 17.28
C ASP A 254 9.18 3.65 17.08
N SER A 255 8.46 3.94 18.16
CA SER A 255 7.29 4.84 18.15
C SER A 255 7.62 6.30 17.81
N ASP A 256 8.92 6.66 17.81
CA ASP A 256 9.39 7.99 17.40
C ASP A 256 9.58 8.10 15.87
N THR A 257 9.54 6.99 15.13
CA THR A 257 9.53 6.97 13.66
C THR A 257 8.10 7.02 13.10
N PHE A 258 7.94 7.46 11.85
CA PHE A 258 6.61 7.51 11.20
C PHE A 258 6.00 6.10 11.09
N GLU A 259 6.81 5.14 10.67
CA GLU A 259 6.46 3.75 10.43
C GLU A 259 6.04 3.06 11.73
N GLY A 260 6.84 3.22 12.79
CA GLY A 260 6.54 2.67 14.11
C GLY A 260 5.36 3.36 14.80
N HIS A 261 5.20 4.67 14.65
CA HIS A 261 4.02 5.39 15.17
C HIS A 261 2.73 4.93 14.49
N THR A 262 2.74 4.84 13.16
CA THR A 262 1.59 4.37 12.36
C THR A 262 1.24 2.94 12.71
N CYS A 263 2.23 2.04 12.77
CA CYS A 263 2.03 0.65 13.17
C CYS A 263 1.44 0.56 14.59
N TYR A 264 1.98 1.29 15.56
CA TYR A 264 1.49 1.28 16.94
C TYR A 264 0.02 1.73 17.04
N HIS A 265 -0.33 2.83 16.39
CA HIS A 265 -1.69 3.38 16.42
C HIS A 265 -2.69 2.46 15.72
N PHE A 266 -2.34 1.94 14.54
CA PHE A 266 -3.17 1.00 13.82
C PHE A 266 -3.43 -0.27 14.64
N VAL A 267 -2.37 -0.91 15.15
CA VAL A 267 -2.49 -2.12 15.98
C VAL A 267 -3.33 -1.87 17.24
N ARG A 268 -3.16 -0.72 17.87
CA ARG A 268 -3.94 -0.35 19.05
C ARG A 268 -5.44 -0.20 18.72
N ASN A 269 -5.77 0.45 17.61
CA ASN A 269 -7.15 0.67 17.19
C ASN A 269 -7.81 -0.64 16.73
N ALA A 270 -7.10 -1.45 15.94
CA ALA A 270 -7.56 -2.76 15.49
C ALA A 270 -7.84 -3.74 16.65
N LYS A 271 -7.13 -3.60 17.78
CA LYS A 271 -7.37 -4.41 18.99
C LYS A 271 -8.59 -3.97 19.81
N LEU A 272 -9.22 -2.84 19.47
CA LEU A 272 -10.47 -2.46 20.11
C LEU A 272 -11.57 -3.45 19.70
N LYS A 273 -12.43 -3.82 20.65
CA LYS A 273 -13.51 -4.77 20.35
C LYS A 273 -14.43 -4.19 19.28
N PRO A 274 -14.75 -4.96 18.23
CA PRO A 274 -15.76 -4.55 17.27
C PRO A 274 -17.12 -4.40 17.99
N PRO A 275 -18.02 -3.53 17.48
CA PRO A 275 -19.36 -3.38 18.04
C PRO A 275 -20.11 -4.72 18.04
N SER A 276 -21.02 -4.93 19.01
CA SER A 276 -21.90 -6.10 19.00
C SER A 276 -22.85 -6.03 17.78
N ASN A 277 -22.83 -7.05 16.92
CA ASN A 277 -23.52 -7.16 15.60
C ASN A 277 -22.74 -6.62 14.38
N VAL A 278 -21.54 -7.17 14.15
CA VAL A 278 -20.78 -6.92 12.91
C VAL A 278 -21.17 -7.97 11.85
N SER A 279 -21.51 -7.55 10.64
CA SER A 279 -21.78 -8.49 9.54
C SER A 279 -20.49 -9.12 9.01
N PRO A 280 -20.54 -10.32 8.40
CA PRO A 280 -19.37 -10.98 7.80
C PRO A 280 -18.52 -10.05 6.93
N ARG A 281 -19.16 -9.26 6.05
CA ARG A 281 -18.48 -8.30 5.16
C ARG A 281 -17.62 -7.27 5.89
N HIS A 282 -17.98 -6.88 7.11
CA HIS A 282 -17.15 -5.93 7.86
C HIS A 282 -15.86 -6.57 8.39
N TYR A 283 -15.84 -7.88 8.63
CA TYR A 283 -14.61 -8.58 8.98
C TYR A 283 -13.63 -8.63 7.81
N HIS A 284 -14.14 -8.85 6.59
CA HIS A 284 -13.36 -8.72 5.36
C HIS A 284 -12.75 -7.32 5.22
N ILE A 285 -13.52 -6.27 5.48
CA ILE A 285 -13.02 -4.87 5.44
C ILE A 285 -11.84 -4.67 6.41
N TYR A 286 -11.88 -5.20 7.65
CA TYR A 286 -10.74 -5.08 8.56
C TYR A 286 -9.47 -5.79 8.07
N LEU A 287 -9.63 -6.88 7.32
CA LEU A 287 -8.50 -7.57 6.68
C LEU A 287 -7.95 -6.71 5.54
N CYS A 288 -8.79 -6.16 4.67
CA CYS A 288 -8.40 -5.24 3.61
C CYS A 288 -7.72 -3.98 4.15
N ASP A 289 -8.25 -3.36 5.22
CA ASP A 289 -7.62 -2.22 5.89
C ASP A 289 -6.20 -2.57 6.38
N THR A 290 -5.99 -3.80 6.86
CA THR A 290 -4.68 -4.28 7.31
C THR A 290 -3.71 -4.39 6.13
N ARG A 291 -4.15 -4.96 5.01
CA ARG A 291 -3.38 -5.03 3.75
C ARG A 291 -3.01 -3.63 3.26
N ASP A 292 -3.97 -2.71 3.24
CA ASP A 292 -3.76 -1.36 2.72
C ASP A 292 -2.77 -0.58 3.60
N VAL A 293 -2.82 -0.76 4.93
CA VAL A 293 -1.82 -0.18 5.84
C VAL A 293 -0.43 -0.77 5.61
N ILE A 294 -0.32 -2.07 5.35
CA ILE A 294 0.95 -2.72 4.99
C ILE A 294 1.53 -2.07 3.72
N SER A 295 0.74 -1.99 2.65
CA SER A 295 1.16 -1.42 1.37
C SER A 295 1.55 0.06 1.50
N ASN A 296 0.76 0.85 2.23
CA ASN A 296 1.04 2.27 2.46
C ASN A 296 2.34 2.51 3.24
N ILE A 297 2.60 1.72 4.29
CA ILE A 297 3.87 1.82 5.03
C ILE A 297 5.04 1.40 4.15
N ALA A 298 4.87 0.36 3.33
CA ALA A 298 5.93 -0.11 2.44
C ALA A 298 6.27 0.92 1.36
N GLN A 299 5.25 1.49 0.72
CA GLN A 299 5.42 2.56 -0.26
C GLN A 299 6.12 3.77 0.36
N TYR A 300 5.73 4.15 1.58
CA TYR A 300 6.40 5.22 2.32
C TYR A 300 7.88 4.90 2.56
N VAL A 301 8.18 3.69 3.07
CA VAL A 301 9.55 3.26 3.34
C VAL A 301 10.39 3.26 2.06
N LEU A 302 9.88 2.68 0.98
CA LEU A 302 10.59 2.59 -0.30
C LEU A 302 10.79 3.96 -0.96
N THR A 303 9.88 4.90 -0.74
CA THR A 303 9.97 6.26 -1.30
C THR A 303 10.88 7.16 -0.47
N TYR A 304 10.67 7.20 0.85
CA TYR A 304 11.26 8.22 1.73
C TYR A 304 12.44 7.72 2.56
N ARG A 305 12.64 6.39 2.67
CA ARG A 305 13.80 5.74 3.33
C ARG A 305 14.75 5.07 2.34
N ARG A 306 14.57 5.35 1.03
CA ARG A 306 15.35 4.71 -0.03
C ARG A 306 16.85 4.87 0.19
N ASN A 307 17.30 6.02 0.66
CA ASN A 307 18.72 6.30 0.86
C ASN A 307 19.33 5.46 1.99
N GLU A 308 18.60 5.25 3.08
CA GLU A 308 19.01 4.34 4.16
C GLU A 308 19.02 2.88 3.69
N LEU A 309 18.09 2.51 2.80
CA LEU A 309 17.97 1.16 2.23
C LEU A 309 18.98 0.88 1.11
N CYS A 310 19.43 1.89 0.36
CA CYS A 310 20.44 1.73 -0.68
C CYS A 310 21.81 1.29 -0.11
N ALA A 311 22.04 1.46 1.20
CA ALA A 311 23.24 0.98 1.89
C ALA A 311 23.44 -0.54 1.77
N PHE A 312 22.39 -1.30 1.42
CA PHE A 312 22.44 -2.75 1.26
C PHE A 312 22.87 -3.24 -0.14
N ASN A 313 23.00 -2.34 -1.13
CA ASN A 313 23.36 -2.67 -2.51
C ASN A 313 22.51 -3.82 -3.11
N LEU A 314 21.22 -3.87 -2.79
CA LEU A 314 20.29 -4.86 -3.32
C LEU A 314 19.56 -4.35 -4.57
N PRO A 315 19.19 -5.24 -5.51
CA PRO A 315 18.24 -4.92 -6.57
C PRO A 315 16.93 -4.35 -6.00
N SER A 316 16.28 -3.45 -6.74
CA SER A 316 15.05 -2.77 -6.29
C SER A 316 13.95 -3.76 -5.89
N GLU A 317 13.81 -4.87 -6.62
CA GLU A 317 12.85 -5.94 -6.36
C GLU A 317 13.13 -6.67 -5.05
N ALA A 318 14.39 -7.07 -4.83
CA ALA A 318 14.81 -7.74 -3.60
C ALA A 318 14.63 -6.83 -2.37
N LEU A 319 14.84 -5.53 -2.55
CA LEU A 319 14.60 -4.54 -1.51
C LEU A 319 13.12 -4.36 -1.19
N GLN A 320 12.27 -4.29 -2.22
CA GLN A 320 10.81 -4.23 -2.07
C GLN A 320 10.29 -5.45 -1.31
N VAL A 321 10.73 -6.65 -1.69
CA VAL A 321 10.37 -7.90 -0.98
C VAL A 321 10.81 -7.84 0.48
N ALA A 322 12.06 -7.45 0.77
CA ALA A 322 12.56 -7.37 2.14
C ALA A 322 11.78 -6.37 3.01
N VAL A 323 11.42 -5.21 2.45
CA VAL A 323 10.60 -4.19 3.13
C VAL A 323 9.19 -4.71 3.38
N MET A 324 8.52 -5.24 2.35
CA MET A 324 7.17 -5.79 2.44
C MET A 324 7.10 -6.90 3.49
N THR A 325 7.96 -7.91 3.38
CA THR A 325 7.99 -9.05 4.32
C THR A 325 8.23 -8.62 5.76
N ALA A 326 9.07 -7.59 6.00
CA ALA A 326 9.30 -7.07 7.36
C ALA A 326 8.05 -6.39 7.95
N ILE A 327 7.35 -5.59 7.14
CA ILE A 327 6.13 -4.88 7.54
C ILE A 327 4.99 -5.87 7.78
N GLU A 328 4.77 -6.79 6.83
CA GLU A 328 3.81 -7.89 6.96
C GLU A 328 4.05 -8.68 8.25
N ARG A 329 5.28 -9.17 8.46
CA ARG A 329 5.65 -9.94 9.65
C ARG A 329 5.34 -9.18 10.92
N LYS A 330 5.68 -7.89 10.99
CA LYS A 330 5.40 -7.06 12.16
C LYS A 330 3.90 -6.90 12.42
N LEU A 331 3.12 -6.50 11.41
CA LEU A 331 1.70 -6.19 11.56
C LEU A 331 0.88 -7.46 11.79
N CYS A 332 1.06 -8.48 10.96
CA CYS A 332 0.34 -9.75 11.07
C CYS A 332 0.65 -10.49 12.37
N THR A 333 1.90 -10.45 12.87
CA THR A 333 2.21 -10.99 14.20
C THR A 333 1.53 -10.18 15.30
N SER A 334 1.54 -8.85 15.21
CA SER A 334 0.94 -7.96 16.21
C SER A 334 -0.59 -8.08 16.28
N LEU A 335 -1.21 -8.48 15.16
CA LEU A 335 -2.64 -8.63 14.95
C LEU A 335 -3.10 -10.08 14.84
N ALA A 336 -2.23 -11.08 15.08
CA ALA A 336 -2.52 -12.48 14.77
C ALA A 336 -3.87 -12.97 15.34
N LYS A 337 -4.18 -12.59 16.59
CA LYS A 337 -5.49 -12.90 17.20
C LYS A 337 -6.64 -12.18 16.49
N CYS A 338 -6.50 -10.88 16.23
CA CYS A 338 -7.53 -10.09 15.54
C CYS A 338 -7.81 -10.66 14.15
N ILE A 339 -6.76 -10.94 13.37
CA ILE A 339 -6.86 -11.53 12.04
C ILE A 339 -7.61 -12.87 12.11
N LYS A 340 -7.24 -13.75 13.05
CA LYS A 340 -7.95 -15.03 13.25
C LYS A 340 -9.43 -14.83 13.58
N ASP A 341 -9.74 -13.88 14.47
CA ASP A 341 -11.12 -13.57 14.86
C ASP A 341 -11.91 -12.98 13.68
N TRP A 342 -11.28 -12.19 12.82
CA TRP A 342 -11.91 -11.60 11.63
C TRP A 342 -12.13 -12.62 10.52
N THR A 343 -11.13 -13.44 10.18
CA THR A 343 -11.28 -14.49 9.17
C THR A 343 -12.36 -15.48 9.59
N TYR A 344 -12.38 -15.89 10.86
CA TYR A 344 -13.46 -16.74 11.40
C TYR A 344 -14.82 -16.04 11.40
N GLY A 345 -14.86 -14.75 11.76
CA GLY A 345 -16.08 -13.95 11.73
C GLY A 345 -16.69 -13.83 10.33
N PHE A 346 -15.85 -13.80 9.29
CA PHE A 346 -16.27 -13.83 7.89
C PHE A 346 -16.83 -15.21 7.49
N THR A 347 -16.11 -16.28 7.85
CA THR A 347 -16.48 -17.66 7.50
C THR A 347 -17.49 -18.30 8.45
N LEU A 348 -18.04 -17.55 9.42
CA LEU A 348 -18.92 -18.08 10.47
C LEU A 348 -20.16 -18.81 9.94
N HIS A 349 -20.70 -18.36 8.81
CA HIS A 349 -21.86 -18.97 8.16
C HIS A 349 -21.48 -20.07 7.17
N SER A 350 -20.19 -20.27 6.92
CA SER A 350 -19.66 -21.34 6.10
C SER A 350 -19.49 -22.61 6.93
N ASP A 351 -19.83 -23.78 6.37
CA ASP A 351 -19.67 -25.06 7.07
C ASP A 351 -18.24 -25.60 6.92
N GLU A 352 -17.29 -24.95 7.58
CA GLU A 352 -15.87 -25.32 7.55
C GLU A 352 -15.64 -26.76 8.03
N ASN A 353 -16.43 -27.22 9.00
CA ASN A 353 -16.37 -28.61 9.48
C ASN A 353 -16.76 -29.60 8.39
N LYS A 354 -17.83 -29.34 7.62
CA LYS A 354 -18.24 -30.20 6.50
C LYS A 354 -17.16 -30.28 5.43
N VAL A 355 -16.50 -29.17 5.09
CA VAL A 355 -15.39 -29.16 4.12
C VAL A 355 -14.24 -30.03 4.62
N VAL A 356 -13.81 -29.85 5.87
CA VAL A 356 -12.71 -30.63 6.47
C VAL A 356 -13.06 -32.12 6.53
N GLN A 357 -14.28 -32.49 6.91
CA GLN A 357 -14.71 -33.89 6.93
C GLN A 357 -14.69 -34.51 5.53
N LYS A 358 -15.12 -33.77 4.50
CA LYS A 358 -15.07 -34.22 3.11
C LYS A 358 -13.63 -34.41 2.64
N MET A 359 -12.74 -33.48 2.95
CA MET A 359 -11.30 -33.61 2.64
C MET A 359 -10.68 -34.84 3.31
N ILE A 360 -10.98 -35.08 4.61
CA ILE A 360 -10.50 -36.28 5.32
C ILE A 360 -11.03 -37.56 4.70
N GLN A 361 -12.31 -37.59 4.30
CA GLN A 361 -12.90 -38.74 3.62
C GLN A 361 -12.18 -39.02 2.29
N TRP A 362 -11.93 -37.98 1.49
CA TRP A 362 -11.31 -38.09 0.19
C TRP A 362 -9.81 -38.41 0.26
N SER A 363 -9.11 -37.95 1.31
CA SER A 363 -7.68 -38.26 1.53
C SER A 363 -7.41 -39.77 1.73
N LYS A 364 -8.44 -40.56 2.06
CA LYS A 364 -8.33 -42.02 2.22
C LYS A 364 -8.53 -42.77 0.90
N LEU A 365 -8.94 -42.09 -0.16
CA LEU A 365 -9.21 -42.69 -1.46
C LEU A 365 -7.94 -42.71 -2.32
N PRO A 366 -7.76 -43.71 -3.18
CA PRO A 366 -6.65 -43.73 -4.13
C PRO A 366 -6.77 -42.59 -5.16
N PRO A 367 -5.66 -42.11 -5.75
CA PRO A 367 -5.67 -41.06 -6.77
C PRO A 367 -6.56 -41.36 -7.97
N THR A 368 -6.73 -42.63 -8.31
CA THR A 368 -7.56 -43.10 -9.44
C THR A 368 -9.06 -43.12 -9.15
N SER A 369 -9.49 -42.83 -7.91
CA SER A 369 -10.90 -42.82 -7.56
C SER A 369 -11.68 -41.76 -8.35
N PRO A 370 -12.97 -41.96 -8.66
CA PRO A 370 -13.77 -41.04 -9.48
C PRO A 370 -13.81 -39.58 -8.98
N GLN A 371 -13.62 -39.39 -7.67
CA GLN A 371 -13.54 -38.07 -7.03
C GLN A 371 -12.35 -37.23 -7.52
N PHE A 372 -11.25 -37.89 -7.91
CA PHE A 372 -10.07 -37.23 -8.44
C PHE A 372 -9.86 -37.56 -9.93
N GLY A 373 -9.99 -38.84 -10.31
CA GLY A 373 -9.90 -39.28 -11.70
C GLY A 373 -8.50 -39.20 -12.30
N LEU A 374 -7.43 -39.33 -11.48
CA LEU A 374 -6.07 -39.22 -12.00
C LEU A 374 -5.74 -40.41 -12.91
N ALA A 375 -5.31 -40.11 -14.13
CA ALA A 375 -4.75 -41.09 -15.06
C ALA A 375 -3.49 -41.77 -14.47
N PRO A 376 -3.14 -43.00 -14.92
CA PRO A 376 -1.99 -43.73 -14.40
C PRO A 376 -0.66 -42.98 -14.45
N GLU A 377 -0.49 -42.09 -15.43
CA GLU A 377 0.70 -41.24 -15.59
C GLU A 377 0.89 -40.22 -14.45
N PHE A 378 -0.17 -39.89 -13.71
CA PHE A 378 -0.12 -38.95 -12.58
C PHE A 378 0.01 -39.63 -11.21
N ILE A 379 0.12 -40.96 -11.18
CA ILE A 379 0.33 -41.74 -9.96
C ILE A 379 1.82 -41.68 -9.58
N ILE A 380 2.24 -40.50 -9.12
CA ILE A 380 3.59 -40.22 -8.61
C ILE A 380 3.52 -39.64 -7.19
N SER A 381 4.65 -39.53 -6.50
CA SER A 381 4.68 -38.87 -5.19
C SER A 381 4.45 -37.36 -5.35
N TRP A 382 3.51 -36.82 -4.58
CA TRP A 382 3.22 -35.40 -4.49
C TRP A 382 3.59 -34.79 -3.13
N ASP A 383 4.44 -35.48 -2.35
CA ASP A 383 4.71 -35.14 -0.95
C ASP A 383 5.19 -33.70 -0.77
N ASN A 384 6.10 -33.22 -1.64
CA ASN A 384 6.57 -31.83 -1.60
C ASN A 384 5.44 -30.81 -1.83
N VAL A 385 4.49 -31.10 -2.73
CA VAL A 385 3.33 -30.21 -2.98
C VAL A 385 2.41 -30.22 -1.75
N ILE A 386 2.18 -31.39 -1.17
CA ILE A 386 1.33 -31.59 0.02
C ILE A 386 1.91 -30.87 1.24
N GLU A 387 3.21 -30.99 1.51
CA GLU A 387 3.91 -30.32 2.62
C GLU A 387 3.87 -28.78 2.49
N GLN A 388 4.01 -28.26 1.27
CA GLN A 388 3.90 -26.83 1.02
C GLN A 388 2.49 -26.31 1.29
N LEU A 389 1.45 -27.05 0.86
CA LEU A 389 0.06 -26.71 1.14
C LEU A 389 -0.24 -26.77 2.65
N GLU A 390 0.24 -27.79 3.35
CA GLU A 390 0.10 -27.89 4.82
C GLU A 390 0.76 -26.70 5.54
N SER A 391 1.92 -26.26 5.04
CA SER A 391 2.69 -25.14 5.60
C SER A 391 1.97 -23.79 5.47
N ILE A 392 1.01 -23.65 4.54
CA ILE A 392 0.24 -22.41 4.36
C ILE A 392 -0.48 -22.03 5.66
N GLU A 393 -1.13 -22.96 6.35
CA GLU A 393 -1.97 -22.64 7.51
C GLU A 393 -1.15 -22.07 8.69
N ASN A 394 0.09 -22.55 8.86
CA ASN A 394 0.97 -22.16 9.97
C ASN A 394 1.74 -20.85 9.72
N GLU A 395 1.82 -20.38 8.48
CA GLU A 395 2.46 -19.12 8.16
C GLU A 395 1.57 -17.92 8.55
N LEU A 396 2.16 -16.81 9.00
CA LEU A 396 1.45 -15.58 9.37
C LEU A 396 1.73 -14.41 8.43
N VAL A 397 2.70 -14.55 7.53
CA VAL A 397 3.11 -13.52 6.57
C VAL A 397 2.39 -13.78 5.23
N PRO A 398 1.55 -12.84 4.74
CA PRO A 398 0.77 -13.04 3.51
C PRO A 398 1.63 -13.37 2.28
N SER A 399 2.71 -12.62 2.04
CA SER A 399 3.60 -12.89 0.90
C SER A 399 4.21 -14.29 0.93
N ILE A 400 4.52 -14.83 2.12
CA ILE A 400 5.09 -16.17 2.27
C ILE A 400 4.00 -17.24 2.06
N LYS A 401 2.78 -17.03 2.57
CA LYS A 401 1.63 -17.92 2.26
C LYS A 401 1.39 -18.02 0.76
N LEU A 402 1.37 -16.88 0.07
CA LEU A 402 1.19 -16.82 -1.37
C LEU A 402 2.33 -17.56 -2.10
N ASN A 403 3.57 -17.38 -1.64
CA ASN A 403 4.72 -18.10 -2.20
C ASN A 403 4.62 -19.61 -2.01
N HIS A 404 4.15 -20.12 -0.87
CA HIS A 404 3.89 -21.56 -0.68
C HIS A 404 2.84 -22.08 -1.66
N LEU A 405 1.73 -21.35 -1.84
CA LEU A 405 0.68 -21.74 -2.80
C LEU A 405 1.20 -21.76 -4.24
N LEU A 406 1.90 -20.70 -4.65
CA LEU A 406 2.46 -20.59 -6.01
C LEU A 406 3.57 -21.62 -6.24
N SER A 407 4.38 -21.92 -5.22
CA SER A 407 5.42 -22.94 -5.31
C SER A 407 4.81 -24.34 -5.40
N ALA A 408 3.75 -24.63 -4.63
CA ALA A 408 3.03 -25.89 -4.71
C ALA A 408 2.43 -26.09 -6.11
N ALA A 409 1.80 -25.04 -6.67
CA ALA A 409 1.26 -25.07 -8.02
C ALA A 409 2.35 -25.27 -9.09
N LYS A 410 3.49 -24.57 -8.98
CA LYS A 410 4.63 -24.74 -9.89
C LYS A 410 5.24 -26.13 -9.79
N ASP A 411 5.33 -26.67 -8.58
CA ASP A 411 5.94 -27.96 -8.32
C ASP A 411 5.12 -29.12 -8.86
N ILE A 412 3.81 -28.95 -9.09
CA ILE A 412 3.03 -29.93 -9.86
C ILE A 412 3.64 -30.13 -11.25
N TYR A 413 3.89 -29.04 -11.97
CA TYR A 413 4.50 -29.10 -13.31
C TYR A 413 5.94 -29.61 -13.28
N THR A 414 6.76 -29.12 -12.35
CA THR A 414 8.18 -29.50 -12.31
C THR A 414 8.37 -30.95 -11.86
N ASN A 415 7.55 -31.44 -10.93
CA ASN A 415 7.62 -32.81 -10.43
C ASN A 415 7.14 -33.81 -11.49
N PHE A 416 6.04 -33.50 -12.20
CA PHE A 416 5.58 -34.32 -13.32
C PHE A 416 6.65 -34.43 -14.43
N ALA A 417 7.24 -33.29 -14.83
CA ALA A 417 8.28 -33.26 -15.86
C ALA A 417 9.55 -34.06 -15.49
N LYS A 418 9.85 -34.19 -14.18
CA LYS A 418 10.99 -34.98 -13.69
C LYS A 418 10.71 -36.48 -13.69
N HIS A 419 9.50 -36.89 -13.35
CA HIS A 419 9.14 -38.31 -13.20
C HIS A 419 8.85 -39.01 -14.53
N THR A 420 8.48 -38.27 -15.57
CA THR A 420 8.06 -38.84 -16.85
C THR A 420 9.03 -38.44 -17.96
N LEU A 421 9.95 -39.35 -18.34
CA LEU A 421 10.83 -39.16 -19.50
C LEU A 421 9.97 -39.01 -20.77
N ASN A 422 10.10 -37.88 -21.47
CA ASN A 422 9.26 -37.48 -22.60
C ASN A 422 7.78 -37.20 -22.24
N ALA A 423 7.48 -36.74 -21.01
CA ALA A 423 6.12 -36.32 -20.64
C ALA A 423 5.58 -35.27 -21.63
N ARG A 424 4.33 -35.46 -22.06
CA ARG A 424 3.56 -34.37 -22.67
C ARG A 424 3.46 -33.20 -21.70
N ALA A 425 3.25 -32.00 -22.23
CA ALA A 425 2.98 -30.85 -21.38
C ALA A 425 1.69 -31.10 -20.57
N LEU A 426 1.73 -30.75 -19.29
CA LEU A 426 0.58 -30.81 -18.39
C LEU A 426 -0.37 -29.65 -18.76
N ALA A 427 -1.60 -29.99 -19.12
CA ALA A 427 -2.63 -29.03 -19.53
C ALA A 427 -3.46 -28.56 -18.31
N ALA A 428 -4.28 -27.52 -18.47
CA ALA A 428 -5.00 -26.91 -17.35
C ALA A 428 -6.02 -27.88 -16.70
N ASP A 429 -6.62 -28.72 -17.52
CA ASP A 429 -7.49 -29.86 -17.21
C ASP A 429 -6.78 -30.98 -16.44
N ASP A 430 -5.47 -31.19 -16.63
CA ASP A 430 -4.67 -32.12 -15.81
C ASP A 430 -4.34 -31.53 -14.42
N PHE A 431 -4.14 -30.22 -14.34
CA PHE A 431 -3.66 -29.55 -13.13
C PHE A 431 -4.68 -29.64 -11.98
N LEU A 432 -5.94 -29.32 -12.25
CA LEU A 432 -6.96 -29.17 -11.21
C LEU A 432 -7.22 -30.48 -10.44
N PRO A 433 -7.38 -31.65 -11.09
CA PRO A 433 -7.47 -32.95 -10.40
C PRO A 433 -6.29 -33.24 -9.47
N ILE A 434 -5.06 -33.00 -9.95
CA ILE A 434 -3.84 -33.22 -9.16
C ILE A 434 -3.81 -32.27 -7.96
N PHE A 435 -4.15 -31.01 -8.18
CA PHE A 435 -4.18 -30.00 -7.12
C PHE A 435 -5.25 -30.32 -6.07
N ILE A 436 -6.45 -30.74 -6.45
CA ILE A 436 -7.51 -31.18 -5.52
C ILE A 436 -7.04 -32.39 -4.70
N TYR A 437 -6.39 -33.36 -5.34
CA TYR A 437 -5.78 -34.50 -4.64
C TYR A 437 -4.77 -34.03 -3.58
N CYS A 438 -3.85 -33.13 -3.95
CA CYS A 438 -2.86 -32.59 -3.02
C CYS A 438 -3.51 -31.81 -1.87
N VAL A 439 -4.52 -30.98 -2.14
CA VAL A 439 -5.26 -30.23 -1.12
C VAL A 439 -5.96 -31.16 -0.14
N CYS A 440 -6.65 -32.21 -0.60
CA CYS A 440 -7.29 -33.19 0.29
C CYS A 440 -6.27 -33.89 1.20
N ASN A 441 -5.07 -34.16 0.69
CA ASN A 441 -4.01 -34.84 1.43
C ASN A 441 -3.14 -33.90 2.30
N SER A 442 -3.26 -32.58 2.14
CA SER A 442 -2.52 -31.56 2.91
C SER A 442 -2.97 -31.36 4.36
N LYS A 443 -4.08 -31.99 4.77
CA LYS A 443 -4.60 -31.99 6.16
C LYS A 443 -4.84 -30.59 6.74
N LEU A 444 -5.19 -29.61 5.91
CA LEU A 444 -5.62 -28.28 6.35
C LEU A 444 -6.78 -28.39 7.35
N LYS A 445 -6.64 -27.72 8.50
CA LYS A 445 -7.63 -27.74 9.58
C LYS A 445 -8.66 -26.64 9.41
N THR A 446 -8.28 -25.51 8.84
CA THR A 446 -9.16 -24.37 8.60
C THR A 446 -9.03 -23.85 7.15
N PRO A 447 -9.44 -24.65 6.14
CA PRO A 447 -9.23 -24.32 4.73
C PRO A 447 -9.98 -23.07 4.28
N LEU A 448 -11.21 -22.83 4.77
CA LEU A 448 -12.00 -21.67 4.38
C LEU A 448 -11.48 -20.39 5.04
N THR A 449 -11.12 -20.49 6.32
CA THR A 449 -10.51 -19.38 7.06
C THR A 449 -9.14 -19.02 6.46
N THR A 450 -8.36 -20.02 6.04
CA THR A 450 -7.08 -19.82 5.33
C THR A 450 -7.29 -19.17 3.97
N LEU A 451 -8.31 -19.59 3.22
CA LEU A 451 -8.66 -18.98 1.93
C LEU A 451 -9.01 -17.51 2.09
N GLU A 452 -9.89 -17.16 3.03
CA GLU A 452 -10.28 -15.77 3.31
C GLU A 452 -9.09 -14.93 3.77
N TYR A 453 -8.21 -15.47 4.62
CA TYR A 453 -6.96 -14.81 4.98
C TYR A 453 -6.18 -14.42 3.73
N MET A 454 -5.98 -15.40 2.84
CA MET A 454 -5.12 -15.21 1.67
C MET A 454 -5.73 -14.23 0.69
N TRP A 455 -7.03 -14.36 0.43
CA TRP A 455 -7.78 -13.47 -0.46
C TRP A 455 -7.71 -12.01 -0.02
N SER A 456 -7.81 -11.77 1.29
CA SER A 456 -7.92 -10.42 1.84
C SER A 456 -6.59 -9.76 2.15
N LEU A 457 -5.55 -10.54 2.53
CA LEU A 457 -4.27 -9.99 3.00
C LEU A 457 -3.10 -10.15 2.02
N CYS A 458 -3.15 -11.08 1.07
CA CYS A 458 -2.07 -11.17 0.08
C CYS A 458 -2.17 -9.96 -0.86
N SER A 459 -1.03 -9.28 -1.11
CA SER A 459 -1.00 -8.05 -1.91
C SER A 459 -1.61 -8.26 -3.30
N GLN A 460 -2.59 -7.41 -3.64
CA GLN A 460 -3.20 -7.34 -4.98
C GLN A 460 -2.23 -6.78 -6.03
N GLU A 461 -1.11 -6.13 -5.65
CA GLU A 461 -0.09 -5.71 -6.62
C GLU A 461 0.58 -6.90 -7.32
N SER A 462 0.46 -8.11 -6.75
CA SER A 462 0.93 -9.38 -7.34
C SER A 462 -0.16 -10.18 -8.07
N LEU A 463 -1.40 -9.71 -8.07
CA LEU A 463 -2.52 -10.43 -8.68
C LEU A 463 -3.22 -9.50 -9.66
N ALA A 464 -3.18 -9.87 -10.94
CA ALA A 464 -4.21 -9.43 -11.87
C ALA A 464 -5.58 -9.55 -11.17
N VAL A 465 -6.39 -8.50 -11.20
CA VAL A 465 -7.76 -8.60 -10.69
C VAL A 465 -8.50 -9.49 -11.67
N PHE A 466 -8.73 -10.74 -11.27
CA PHE A 466 -9.55 -11.68 -12.02
C PHE A 466 -11.01 -11.32 -11.77
N VAL A 467 -11.74 -11.09 -12.85
CA VAL A 467 -13.12 -10.65 -12.83
C VAL A 467 -13.94 -11.64 -13.63
N ASP A 468 -14.97 -12.19 -13.00
CA ASP A 468 -15.97 -13.01 -13.68
C ASP A 468 -16.98 -12.11 -14.42
N GLY A 469 -17.60 -12.65 -15.46
CA GLY A 469 -18.67 -11.94 -16.17
C GLY A 469 -19.85 -11.61 -15.23
N PRO A 470 -20.57 -10.50 -15.45
CA PRO A 470 -21.67 -10.10 -14.56
C PRO A 470 -22.95 -10.93 -14.74
N PHE A 471 -23.03 -11.78 -15.78
CA PHE A 471 -24.23 -12.56 -16.09
C PHE A 471 -24.00 -14.03 -15.80
N GLU A 472 -24.73 -14.58 -14.83
CA GLU A 472 -24.80 -16.02 -14.61
C GLU A 472 -25.48 -16.69 -15.81
N VAL A 473 -24.86 -17.75 -16.33
CA VAL A 473 -25.39 -18.56 -17.44
C VAL A 473 -25.55 -20.01 -17.02
N PRO A 474 -26.52 -20.75 -17.60
CA PRO A 474 -26.67 -22.16 -17.36
C PRO A 474 -25.38 -22.90 -17.68
N TYR A 475 -25.02 -23.87 -16.84
CA TYR A 475 -23.85 -24.70 -17.09
C TYR A 475 -23.99 -25.47 -18.41
N GLU A 476 -23.10 -25.19 -19.35
CA GLU A 476 -22.91 -25.96 -20.58
C GLU A 476 -21.52 -26.63 -20.58
N PRO A 477 -21.44 -27.95 -20.81
CA PRO A 477 -20.16 -28.64 -20.89
C PRO A 477 -19.38 -28.25 -22.15
N THR A 478 -18.11 -27.92 -21.96
CA THR A 478 -17.23 -27.35 -23.00
C THR A 478 -16.31 -28.38 -23.67
N ALA A 479 -16.38 -29.66 -23.28
CA ALA A 479 -15.55 -30.73 -23.85
C ALA A 479 -16.32 -32.06 -23.92
N ASP A 480 -16.07 -32.86 -24.97
CA ASP A 480 -16.74 -34.15 -25.21
C ASP A 480 -16.58 -35.14 -24.06
N GLU A 481 -15.44 -35.11 -23.36
CA GLU A 481 -15.20 -35.92 -22.15
C GLU A 481 -16.07 -35.48 -20.97
N HIS A 482 -16.30 -34.17 -20.83
CA HIS A 482 -17.23 -33.63 -19.83
C HIS A 482 -18.67 -33.97 -20.18
N VAL A 483 -19.05 -33.95 -21.46
CA VAL A 483 -20.37 -34.38 -21.94
C VAL A 483 -20.62 -35.83 -21.53
N LYS A 484 -19.69 -36.74 -21.82
CA LYS A 484 -19.81 -38.16 -21.41
C LYS A 484 -19.92 -38.33 -19.91
N LYS A 485 -19.11 -37.60 -19.14
CA LYS A 485 -19.14 -37.64 -17.67
C LYS A 485 -20.46 -37.13 -17.09
N ILE A 486 -21.13 -36.19 -17.78
CA ILE A 486 -22.46 -35.69 -17.42
C ILE A 486 -23.56 -36.67 -17.79
N GLU A 487 -23.45 -37.32 -18.96
CA GLU A 487 -24.39 -38.36 -19.40
C GLU A 487 -24.41 -39.57 -18.45
N GLU A 488 -23.30 -39.81 -17.75
CA GLU A 488 -23.16 -40.88 -16.75
C GLU A 488 -23.68 -40.50 -15.35
N MET A 489 -24.01 -39.23 -15.08
CA MET A 489 -24.52 -38.77 -13.78
C MET A 489 -26.01 -39.07 -13.61
N SER A 490 -26.44 -39.41 -12.39
CA SER A 490 -27.88 -39.44 -12.07
C SER A 490 -28.50 -38.04 -12.13
N GLU A 491 -29.81 -37.93 -12.35
CA GLU A 491 -30.51 -36.64 -12.38
C GLU A 491 -30.28 -35.79 -11.12
N ALA A 492 -30.18 -36.43 -9.95
CA ALA A 492 -29.92 -35.76 -8.68
C ALA A 492 -28.49 -35.22 -8.58
N GLU A 493 -27.50 -36.02 -9.01
CA GLU A 493 -26.09 -35.61 -9.06
C GLU A 493 -25.87 -34.51 -10.09
N LEU A 494 -26.53 -34.59 -11.25
CA LEU A 494 -26.46 -33.57 -12.28
C LEU A 494 -27.09 -32.25 -11.82
N ALA A 495 -28.20 -32.31 -11.09
CA ALA A 495 -28.82 -31.11 -10.51
C ALA A 495 -27.91 -30.44 -9.47
N GLU A 496 -27.33 -31.22 -8.55
CA GLU A 496 -26.38 -30.71 -7.56
C GLU A 496 -25.09 -30.19 -8.21
N PHE A 497 -24.60 -30.88 -9.24
CA PHE A 497 -23.41 -30.48 -10.01
C PHE A 497 -23.63 -29.17 -10.77
N LYS A 498 -24.76 -29.03 -11.47
CA LYS A 498 -25.15 -27.78 -12.16
C LYS A 498 -25.34 -26.62 -11.18
N LEU A 499 -25.88 -26.87 -9.99
CA LEU A 499 -26.01 -25.87 -8.92
C LEU A 499 -24.66 -25.46 -8.31
N SER A 500 -23.61 -26.27 -8.47
CA SER A 500 -22.28 -26.02 -7.89
C SER A 500 -21.29 -25.35 -8.85
N MET A 501 -21.63 -25.25 -10.13
CA MET A 501 -20.77 -24.75 -11.20
C MET A 501 -21.39 -23.48 -11.78
N GLU A 502 -21.26 -22.37 -11.05
CA GLU A 502 -21.63 -21.04 -11.55
C GLU A 502 -20.77 -20.73 -12.79
N GLN A 503 -21.39 -20.57 -13.96
CA GLN A 503 -20.74 -20.09 -15.17
C GLN A 503 -21.19 -18.66 -15.44
N PHE A 504 -20.28 -17.85 -15.98
CA PHE A 504 -20.51 -16.43 -16.20
C PHE A 504 -20.21 -16.01 -17.64
N ALA A 505 -20.95 -15.03 -18.12
CA ALA A 505 -20.79 -14.42 -19.44
C ALA A 505 -20.63 -12.90 -19.33
N TRP A 506 -19.90 -12.32 -20.29
CA TRP A 506 -19.74 -10.87 -20.45
C TRP A 506 -20.94 -10.23 -21.16
N TYR A 507 -21.57 -10.98 -22.05
CA TYR A 507 -22.80 -10.61 -22.72
C TYR A 507 -23.52 -11.87 -23.20
N LEU A 508 -24.83 -11.75 -23.38
CA LEU A 508 -25.71 -12.84 -23.77
C LEU A 508 -26.09 -12.70 -25.25
N PHE A 509 -26.26 -13.83 -25.92
CA PHE A 509 -26.71 -13.88 -27.31
C PHE A 509 -28.24 -13.94 -27.35
N ASP A 510 -28.87 -12.93 -27.93
CA ASP A 510 -30.30 -12.97 -28.26
C ASP A 510 -30.45 -13.47 -29.71
N GLN A 511 -31.41 -14.38 -29.92
CA GLN A 511 -31.82 -14.79 -31.27
C GLN A 511 -32.74 -13.73 -31.85
N ASP A 512 -32.37 -13.17 -33.01
CA ASP A 512 -33.25 -12.29 -33.76
C ASP A 512 -34.27 -13.15 -34.53
N GLU A 513 -35.49 -13.27 -34.00
CA GLU A 513 -36.58 -14.03 -34.63
C GLU A 513 -37.02 -13.46 -35.99
N GLN A 514 -36.58 -12.23 -36.36
CA GLN A 514 -37.01 -11.53 -37.58
C GLN A 514 -35.94 -11.36 -38.67
N ALA A 515 -34.71 -11.84 -38.45
CA ALA A 515 -33.66 -11.74 -39.46
C ALA A 515 -33.80 -12.83 -40.55
N GLU A 516 -34.09 -12.43 -41.80
CA GLU A 516 -34.17 -13.34 -42.96
C GLU A 516 -32.83 -14.03 -43.28
N GLU A 517 -31.71 -13.45 -42.83
CA GLU A 517 -30.39 -14.09 -42.79
C GLU A 517 -29.93 -14.29 -41.34
N LYS A 518 -29.73 -15.54 -40.93
CA LYS A 518 -29.23 -15.96 -39.59
C LYS A 518 -27.73 -15.65 -39.38
N THR A 519 -27.24 -14.49 -39.76
CA THR A 519 -25.79 -14.23 -39.83
C THR A 519 -25.22 -13.48 -38.62
N TYR A 520 -26.03 -12.86 -37.77
CA TYR A 520 -25.55 -12.14 -36.58
C TYR A 520 -26.43 -12.38 -35.34
N PHE A 521 -25.80 -12.67 -34.20
CA PHE A 521 -26.46 -12.64 -32.89
C PHE A 521 -26.46 -11.22 -32.34
N ALA A 522 -27.60 -10.76 -31.81
CA ALA A 522 -27.67 -9.51 -31.06
C ALA A 522 -27.08 -9.75 -29.65
N TYR A 523 -26.25 -8.83 -29.18
CA TYR A 523 -25.61 -8.93 -27.87
C TYR A 523 -26.39 -8.11 -26.84
N ARG A 524 -26.85 -8.79 -25.80
CA ARG A 524 -27.53 -8.18 -24.65
C ARG A 524 -26.59 -8.10 -23.47
N GLY A 525 -26.61 -6.98 -22.73
CA GLY A 525 -25.85 -6.83 -21.49
C GLY A 525 -24.47 -6.18 -21.64
N VAL A 526 -24.02 -5.83 -22.84
CA VAL A 526 -22.68 -5.29 -23.08
C VAL A 526 -22.45 -3.97 -22.32
N ASN A 527 -23.43 -3.07 -22.30
CA ASN A 527 -23.30 -1.78 -21.59
C ASN A 527 -23.26 -1.97 -20.07
N GLU A 528 -24.06 -2.89 -19.55
CA GLU A 528 -24.10 -3.28 -18.15
C GLU A 528 -22.76 -3.90 -17.73
N ALA A 529 -22.14 -4.70 -18.60
CA ALA A 529 -20.79 -5.22 -18.37
C ALA A 529 -19.71 -4.13 -18.39
N ILE A 530 -19.82 -3.13 -19.27
CA ILE A 530 -18.92 -1.97 -19.27
C ILE A 530 -19.05 -1.22 -17.93
N GLU A 531 -20.26 -0.99 -17.46
CA GLU A 531 -20.51 -0.30 -16.19
C GLU A 531 -20.05 -1.12 -14.97
N TYR A 532 -20.20 -2.44 -15.04
CA TYR A 532 -19.65 -3.36 -14.04
C TYR A 532 -18.11 -3.24 -13.94
N ILE A 533 -17.41 -3.25 -15.07
CA ILE A 533 -15.96 -3.03 -15.11
C ILE A 533 -15.59 -1.62 -14.66
N ARG A 534 -16.38 -0.59 -15.01
CA ARG A 534 -16.18 0.78 -14.52
C ARG A 534 -16.16 0.84 -13.00
N GLY A 535 -17.15 0.23 -12.34
CA GLY A 535 -17.20 0.18 -10.88
C GLY A 535 -15.95 -0.48 -10.27
N ILE A 536 -15.41 -1.51 -10.92
CA ILE A 536 -14.16 -2.15 -10.50
C ILE A 536 -12.96 -1.22 -10.72
N CYS A 537 -12.87 -0.55 -11.87
CA CYS A 537 -11.80 0.42 -12.15
C CYS A 537 -11.80 1.59 -11.18
N GLU A 538 -12.98 2.10 -10.79
CA GLU A 538 -13.12 3.20 -9.84
C GLU A 538 -12.77 2.80 -8.40
N THR A 539 -13.02 1.54 -8.02
CA THR A 539 -12.82 1.06 -6.64
C THR A 539 -11.48 0.39 -6.41
N GLN A 540 -10.88 -0.23 -7.44
CA GLN A 540 -9.67 -1.05 -7.34
C GLN A 540 -8.55 -0.62 -8.29
N GLY A 541 -8.79 0.36 -9.17
CA GLY A 541 -7.79 0.89 -10.09
C GLY A 541 -6.73 1.77 -9.40
N PRO A 542 -5.79 2.34 -10.19
CA PRO A 542 -5.78 2.38 -11.65
C PRO A 542 -5.26 1.10 -12.31
N PHE A 543 -5.88 0.71 -13.43
CA PHE A 543 -5.44 -0.43 -14.26
C PHE A 543 -4.89 0.07 -15.60
N HIS A 544 -3.67 -0.34 -15.94
CA HIS A 544 -3.02 0.09 -17.18
C HIS A 544 -3.33 -0.80 -18.39
N GLY A 545 -3.83 -2.01 -18.20
CA GLY A 545 -4.13 -2.91 -19.30
C GLY A 545 -5.23 -3.88 -18.97
N VAL A 546 -5.78 -4.48 -20.03
CA VAL A 546 -6.90 -5.43 -19.96
C VAL A 546 -6.49 -6.75 -20.59
N PHE A 547 -6.91 -7.85 -19.97
CA PHE A 547 -6.68 -9.20 -20.48
C PHE A 547 -8.01 -9.93 -20.62
N GLY A 548 -8.16 -10.72 -21.69
CA GLY A 548 -9.34 -11.58 -21.85
C GLY A 548 -9.07 -12.84 -22.69
N PHE A 549 -9.84 -13.87 -22.42
CA PHE A 549 -9.87 -15.13 -23.16
C PHE A 549 -11.25 -15.35 -23.78
N SER A 550 -11.32 -15.88 -25.01
CA SER A 550 -12.58 -16.20 -25.69
C SER A 550 -13.53 -14.99 -25.72
N GLN A 551 -14.78 -15.14 -25.26
CA GLN A 551 -15.74 -14.04 -25.15
C GLN A 551 -15.19 -12.83 -24.38
N GLY A 552 -14.43 -13.06 -23.30
CA GLY A 552 -13.77 -12.01 -22.52
C GLY A 552 -12.65 -11.31 -23.30
N GLY A 553 -11.96 -12.01 -24.20
CA GLY A 553 -10.98 -11.40 -25.10
C GLY A 553 -11.64 -10.53 -26.17
N MET A 554 -12.80 -10.93 -26.70
CA MET A 554 -13.60 -10.10 -27.61
C MET A 554 -14.07 -8.82 -26.90
N PHE A 555 -14.56 -8.95 -25.66
CA PHE A 555 -14.99 -7.82 -24.86
C PHE A 555 -13.82 -6.89 -24.49
N ALA A 556 -12.67 -7.43 -24.09
CA ALA A 556 -11.46 -6.67 -23.82
C ALA A 556 -10.97 -5.88 -25.06
N GLY A 557 -11.04 -6.49 -26.24
CA GLY A 557 -10.75 -5.82 -27.52
C GLY A 557 -11.70 -4.63 -27.78
N HIS A 558 -12.99 -4.81 -27.49
CA HIS A 558 -13.96 -3.73 -27.57
C HIS A 558 -13.67 -2.60 -26.57
N LEU A 559 -13.38 -2.93 -25.30
CA LEU A 559 -13.03 -1.94 -24.28
C LEU A 559 -11.81 -1.12 -24.68
N LEU A 560 -10.76 -1.76 -25.21
CA LEU A 560 -9.56 -1.04 -25.65
C LEU A 560 -9.83 -0.15 -26.86
N ALA A 561 -10.68 -0.59 -27.79
CA ALA A 561 -11.09 0.23 -28.92
C ALA A 561 -11.97 1.44 -28.50
N LEU A 562 -12.71 1.34 -27.38
CA LEU A 562 -13.41 2.49 -26.80
C LEU A 562 -12.45 3.59 -26.30
N GLU A 563 -11.21 3.26 -25.92
CA GLU A 563 -10.22 4.24 -25.45
C GLU A 563 -9.79 5.22 -26.55
N GLU A 564 -9.80 4.78 -27.80
CA GLU A 564 -9.35 5.55 -28.97
C GLU A 564 -10.49 6.13 -29.80
N SER A 565 -11.71 5.65 -29.59
CA SER A 565 -12.90 6.39 -29.99
C SER A 565 -13.18 7.48 -28.95
N ASN A 566 -13.71 8.64 -29.35
CA ASN A 566 -14.03 9.72 -28.42
C ASN A 566 -15.28 9.40 -27.55
N ASP A 567 -15.39 8.16 -27.09
CA ASP A 567 -16.52 7.59 -26.39
C ASP A 567 -16.45 7.92 -24.89
N PRO A 568 -17.55 8.39 -24.27
CA PRO A 568 -17.57 8.69 -22.85
C PRO A 568 -17.37 7.47 -21.95
N ARG A 569 -17.53 6.24 -22.48
CA ARG A 569 -17.45 5.00 -21.72
C ARG A 569 -16.02 4.48 -21.51
N ARG A 570 -15.00 5.17 -22.02
CA ARG A 570 -13.58 4.86 -21.79
C ARG A 570 -13.25 4.65 -20.29
N LEU A 571 -12.27 3.79 -20.03
CA LEU A 571 -11.89 3.29 -18.71
C LEU A 571 -10.42 3.57 -18.37
N GLY A 572 -9.62 4.02 -19.35
CA GLY A 572 -8.21 4.39 -19.17
C GLY A 572 -7.21 3.26 -19.44
N PHE A 573 -7.61 2.18 -20.12
CA PHE A 573 -6.68 1.12 -20.48
C PHE A 573 -5.66 1.59 -21.53
N SER A 574 -4.39 1.25 -21.33
CA SER A 574 -3.28 1.66 -22.18
C SER A 574 -2.72 0.54 -23.05
N PHE A 575 -3.09 -0.72 -22.82
CA PHE A 575 -2.69 -1.89 -23.62
C PHE A 575 -3.67 -3.07 -23.41
N GLY A 576 -3.63 -4.07 -24.31
CA GLY A 576 -4.50 -5.25 -24.25
C GLY A 576 -3.78 -6.59 -24.48
N ILE A 577 -4.28 -7.67 -23.90
CA ILE A 577 -3.85 -9.04 -24.19
C ILE A 577 -5.09 -9.89 -24.47
N PHE A 578 -5.12 -10.56 -25.63
CA PHE A 578 -6.28 -11.31 -26.08
C PHE A 578 -5.88 -12.74 -26.46
N CYS A 579 -6.47 -13.72 -25.79
CA CYS A 579 -6.29 -15.13 -26.09
C CYS A 579 -7.55 -15.70 -26.77
N ALA A 580 -7.39 -16.40 -27.89
CA ALA A 580 -8.48 -17.07 -28.60
C ALA A 580 -9.71 -16.15 -28.80
N ALA A 581 -9.48 -14.95 -29.31
CA ALA A 581 -10.49 -13.89 -29.40
C ALA A 581 -10.59 -13.36 -30.82
N GLY A 582 -11.76 -12.85 -31.21
CA GLY A 582 -11.99 -12.16 -32.49
C GLY A 582 -12.77 -10.85 -32.29
N PRO A 583 -13.04 -10.09 -33.36
CA PRO A 583 -13.86 -8.89 -33.24
C PRO A 583 -15.31 -9.25 -32.88
N MET A 584 -15.94 -8.41 -32.07
CA MET A 584 -17.39 -8.48 -31.80
C MET A 584 -18.17 -8.32 -33.11
N THR A 585 -19.20 -9.14 -33.31
CA THR A 585 -19.92 -9.20 -34.59
C THR A 585 -21.25 -8.46 -34.61
N ASP A 586 -21.88 -8.21 -33.46
CA ASP A 586 -23.09 -7.39 -33.39
C ASP A 586 -22.79 -5.98 -33.93
N PRO A 587 -23.48 -5.50 -34.98
CA PRO A 587 -23.29 -4.17 -35.55
C PRO A 587 -23.30 -3.02 -34.53
N LYS A 588 -24.00 -3.15 -33.39
CA LYS A 588 -24.03 -2.14 -32.33
C LYS A 588 -22.71 -1.99 -31.58
N PHE A 589 -21.92 -3.05 -31.53
CA PHE A 589 -20.68 -3.12 -30.73
C PHE A 589 -19.44 -3.46 -31.59
N LYS A 590 -19.64 -3.81 -32.86
CA LYS A 590 -18.58 -4.01 -33.83
C LYS A 590 -17.90 -2.67 -34.10
N ILE A 591 -16.65 -2.55 -33.68
CA ILE A 591 -15.84 -1.38 -33.97
C ILE A 591 -15.05 -1.68 -35.24
N VAL A 592 -15.24 -0.86 -36.27
CA VAL A 592 -14.44 -0.88 -37.50
C VAL A 592 -13.65 0.42 -37.53
N PRO A 593 -12.39 0.41 -37.07
CA PRO A 593 -11.64 1.63 -36.92
C PRO A 593 -11.22 2.15 -38.31
N GLU A 594 -11.37 3.46 -38.55
CA GLU A 594 -10.97 4.09 -39.82
C GLU A 594 -9.46 4.05 -40.04
N GLN A 595 -8.69 4.01 -38.95
CA GLN A 595 -7.24 3.82 -38.92
C GLN A 595 -6.91 2.79 -37.84
N PRO A 596 -5.81 2.02 -37.98
CA PRO A 596 -5.38 1.08 -36.95
C PRO A 596 -5.27 1.75 -35.57
N LEU A 597 -5.80 1.07 -34.55
CA LEU A 597 -5.77 1.50 -33.16
C LEU A 597 -4.32 1.49 -32.64
N LYS A 598 -3.91 2.55 -31.95
CA LYS A 598 -2.53 2.77 -31.49
C LYS A 598 -2.17 2.01 -30.22
N ALA A 599 -3.16 1.54 -29.45
CA ALA A 599 -2.94 0.82 -28.22
C ALA A 599 -2.16 -0.48 -28.52
N PRO A 600 -1.03 -0.73 -27.83
CA PRO A 600 -0.25 -1.95 -28.04
C PRO A 600 -1.01 -3.18 -27.54
N THR A 601 -0.95 -4.27 -28.30
CA THR A 601 -1.68 -5.50 -28.01
C THR A 601 -0.83 -6.76 -28.17
N LEU A 602 -1.15 -7.80 -27.39
CA LEU A 602 -0.64 -9.15 -27.58
C LEU A 602 -1.79 -10.09 -27.91
N HIS A 603 -1.72 -10.78 -29.04
CA HIS A 603 -2.71 -11.72 -29.52
C HIS A 603 -2.15 -13.14 -29.48
N ILE A 604 -2.86 -14.03 -28.80
CA ILE A 604 -2.48 -15.43 -28.64
C ILE A 604 -3.53 -16.29 -29.32
N MET A 605 -3.09 -17.05 -30.33
CA MET A 605 -3.96 -17.76 -31.26
C MET A 605 -3.60 -19.24 -31.33
N GLY A 606 -4.61 -20.11 -31.32
CA GLY A 606 -4.45 -21.55 -31.54
C GLY A 606 -4.63 -21.91 -33.01
N GLU A 607 -3.70 -22.68 -33.59
CA GLU A 607 -3.81 -23.18 -34.97
C GLU A 607 -5.00 -24.13 -35.16
N GLN A 608 -5.39 -24.84 -34.09
CA GLN A 608 -6.44 -25.85 -34.08
C GLN A 608 -7.67 -25.37 -33.29
N ASP A 609 -7.86 -24.06 -33.15
CA ASP A 609 -9.01 -23.50 -32.45
C ASP A 609 -10.28 -23.59 -33.31
N GLU A 610 -11.17 -24.51 -32.94
CA GLU A 610 -12.46 -24.72 -33.61
C GLU A 610 -13.58 -23.80 -33.08
N VAL A 611 -13.38 -23.15 -31.93
CA VAL A 611 -14.37 -22.26 -31.30
C VAL A 611 -14.20 -20.84 -31.83
N VAL A 612 -12.97 -20.34 -31.83
CA VAL A 612 -12.60 -19.07 -32.44
C VAL A 612 -11.55 -19.35 -33.51
N ALA A 613 -12.05 -19.58 -34.72
CA ALA A 613 -11.22 -19.86 -35.87
C ALA A 613 -10.10 -18.82 -36.01
N MET A 614 -8.88 -19.29 -36.32
CA MET A 614 -7.66 -18.46 -36.35
C MET A 614 -7.80 -17.18 -37.19
N ASN A 615 -8.54 -17.23 -38.29
CA ASN A 615 -8.80 -16.05 -39.13
C ASN A 615 -9.51 -14.93 -38.36
N ARG A 616 -10.42 -15.26 -37.44
CA ARG A 616 -11.10 -14.27 -36.60
C ARG A 616 -10.16 -13.62 -35.60
N SER A 617 -9.21 -14.37 -35.06
CA SER A 617 -8.17 -13.79 -34.22
C SER A 617 -7.22 -12.90 -34.99
N GLN A 618 -6.95 -13.24 -36.24
CA GLN A 618 -6.16 -12.42 -37.15
C GLN A 618 -6.88 -11.12 -37.52
N GLU A 619 -8.19 -11.17 -37.81
CA GLU A 619 -9.03 -9.99 -38.02
C GLU A 619 -8.96 -9.01 -36.83
N LEU A 620 -8.98 -9.52 -35.59
CA LEU A 620 -8.83 -8.68 -34.41
C LEU A 620 -7.43 -8.07 -34.30
N ALA A 621 -6.38 -8.81 -34.65
CA ALA A 621 -5.01 -8.31 -34.62
C ALA A 621 -4.78 -7.19 -35.64
N GLU A 622 -5.37 -7.30 -36.83
CA GLU A 622 -5.27 -6.31 -37.90
C GLU A 622 -5.93 -4.95 -37.55
N MET A 623 -6.78 -4.91 -36.52
CA MET A 623 -7.37 -3.65 -36.02
C MET A 623 -6.35 -2.77 -35.29
N PHE A 624 -5.20 -3.31 -34.85
CA PHE A 624 -4.22 -2.61 -34.04
C PHE A 624 -2.90 -2.39 -34.80
N GLN A 625 -2.30 -1.21 -34.62
CA GLN A 625 -1.05 -0.82 -35.27
C GLN A 625 0.15 -1.64 -34.76
N ASP A 626 0.24 -1.83 -33.44
CA ASP A 626 1.37 -2.47 -32.76
C ASP A 626 0.97 -3.84 -32.18
N ALA A 627 0.29 -4.67 -32.99
CA ALA A 627 -0.14 -6.00 -32.60
C ALA A 627 1.03 -7.00 -32.59
N GLN A 628 1.36 -7.54 -31.42
CA GLN A 628 2.25 -8.70 -31.30
C GLN A 628 1.42 -9.97 -31.38
N VAL A 629 1.81 -10.91 -32.25
CA VAL A 629 1.07 -12.17 -32.47
C VAL A 629 1.93 -13.35 -32.02
N PHE A 630 1.35 -14.22 -31.21
CA PHE A 630 1.90 -15.51 -30.84
C PHE A 630 0.93 -16.63 -31.23
N VAL A 631 1.38 -17.54 -32.09
CA VAL A 631 0.60 -18.69 -32.55
C VAL A 631 1.09 -19.95 -31.86
N HIS A 632 0.19 -20.78 -31.35
CA HIS A 632 0.51 -22.09 -30.77
C HIS A 632 -0.21 -23.22 -31.49
N PRO A 633 0.36 -24.44 -31.52
CA PRO A 633 -0.19 -25.56 -32.30
C PRO A 633 -1.46 -26.19 -31.69
N GLY A 634 -2.03 -25.58 -30.65
CA GLY A 634 -3.16 -26.15 -29.90
C GLY A 634 -4.51 -25.56 -30.29
N GLY A 635 -5.56 -26.00 -29.60
CA GLY A 635 -6.94 -25.51 -29.77
C GLY A 635 -7.32 -24.35 -28.85
N HIS A 636 -8.57 -24.34 -28.39
CA HIS A 636 -9.18 -23.23 -27.63
C HIS A 636 -8.76 -23.19 -26.15
N TYR A 637 -7.54 -22.71 -25.85
CA TYR A 637 -7.06 -22.57 -24.47
C TYR A 637 -6.03 -21.44 -24.29
N ILE A 638 -5.72 -21.09 -23.04
CA ILE A 638 -4.65 -20.14 -22.70
C ILE A 638 -3.32 -20.92 -22.57
N PRO A 639 -2.32 -20.69 -23.44
CA PRO A 639 -1.12 -21.50 -23.44
C PRO A 639 -0.16 -21.15 -22.29
N THR A 640 0.24 -22.17 -21.53
CA THR A 640 1.11 -22.05 -20.35
C THR A 640 2.54 -22.57 -20.58
N GLN A 641 2.86 -22.97 -21.82
CA GLN A 641 4.18 -23.47 -22.20
C GLN A 641 5.26 -22.37 -22.11
N LYS A 642 6.53 -22.77 -22.23
CA LYS A 642 7.67 -21.85 -22.06
C LYS A 642 7.65 -20.72 -23.09
N GLU A 643 7.44 -21.05 -24.36
CA GLU A 643 7.45 -20.14 -25.50
C GLU A 643 6.35 -19.07 -25.38
N PRO A 644 5.06 -19.43 -25.17
CA PRO A 644 4.02 -18.43 -24.93
C PRO A 644 4.37 -17.58 -23.72
N ARG A 645 4.75 -18.14 -22.56
CA ARG A 645 5.12 -17.39 -21.35
C ARG A 645 6.22 -16.34 -21.60
N MET A 646 7.17 -16.63 -22.48
CA MET A 646 8.18 -15.66 -22.88
C MET A 646 7.59 -14.50 -23.70
N ALA A 647 6.61 -14.76 -24.57
CA ALA A 647 5.88 -13.71 -25.28
C ALA A 647 5.12 -12.79 -24.31
N TRP A 648 4.37 -13.36 -23.34
CA TRP A 648 3.70 -12.59 -22.28
C TRP A 648 4.68 -11.71 -21.52
N LYS A 649 5.79 -12.30 -21.06
CA LYS A 649 6.81 -11.61 -20.28
C LYS A 649 7.41 -10.45 -21.08
N THR A 650 7.82 -10.70 -22.32
CA THR A 650 8.46 -9.70 -23.18
C THR A 650 7.52 -8.52 -23.45
N PHE A 651 6.25 -8.81 -23.76
CA PHE A 651 5.24 -7.78 -23.99
C PHE A 651 5.01 -6.93 -22.72
N LEU A 652 4.81 -7.57 -21.57
CA LEU A 652 4.55 -6.87 -20.31
C LEU A 652 5.76 -6.04 -19.84
N GLU A 653 6.99 -6.53 -20.02
CA GLU A 653 8.20 -5.78 -19.72
C GLU A 653 8.32 -4.51 -20.59
N ALA A 654 7.98 -4.61 -21.88
CA ALA A 654 7.94 -3.46 -22.78
C ALA A 654 6.87 -2.43 -22.36
N GLN A 655 5.68 -2.87 -21.96
CA GLN A 655 4.64 -1.96 -21.47
C GLN A 655 5.04 -1.31 -20.14
N ALA A 656 5.65 -2.06 -19.23
CA ALA A 656 6.15 -1.52 -17.98
C ALA A 656 7.23 -0.45 -18.20
N ALA A 657 8.13 -0.65 -19.18
CA ALA A 657 9.11 0.36 -19.57
C ALA A 657 8.44 1.63 -20.13
N ARG A 658 7.51 1.47 -21.08
CA ARG A 658 6.76 2.58 -21.69
C ARG A 658 6.03 3.43 -20.64
N LEU A 659 5.35 2.78 -19.69
CA LEU A 659 4.61 3.48 -18.63
C LEU A 659 5.52 4.26 -17.67
N ARG A 660 6.75 3.76 -17.41
CA ARG A 660 7.74 4.48 -16.61
C ARG A 660 8.30 5.72 -17.29
N GLU A 661 8.31 5.78 -18.62
CA GLU A 661 8.76 6.95 -19.37
C GLU A 661 7.69 8.05 -19.45
N THR A 662 6.41 7.67 -19.37
CA THR A 662 5.27 8.60 -19.39
C THR A 662 4.81 9.10 -18.02
N SER A 663 5.36 8.55 -16.93
CA SER A 663 5.06 8.91 -15.52
C SER A 663 6.13 9.82 -14.95
#